data_AF-A0A939D9K4-F1
#
_entry.id   AF-A0A939D9K4-F1
#
_cell.length_a   1.000
_cell.length_b   1.000
_cell.length_c   1.000
_cell.angle_alpha   90.00
_cell.angle_beta   90.00
_cell.angle_gamma   90.00
#
_symmetry.space_group_name_H-M   'P 1'
#
loop_
_entity.id
_entity.type
_entity.pdbx_description
1 polymer ?
#
loop_
_entity_poly.entity_id
_entity_poly.type
_entity_poly.pdbx_seq_one_letter_code
_entity_poly.pdbx_strand_id
1 'polypeptide(L)'
;MMKSSKRKAIVLTIVLTMICSCFIENKTVYADDGMGVKEVVTFGQSSYVIKTDGTLWVAGRNDRGQLGVGTTSNVTTKAQVLTDVSKVVLGMYDCAYAIKTDGSLWVTGDNLDGQLGDMRSYYGKITTWKQVLTGVSQVATAGANAYVLKIDGTLWVAGNNLYGILGDGTAEIVATWKQVLTNVSQIVATNSHSAYVLKKDGSLWVAGNNSYGQLGDGTTTNVNTWKQVLTGVSQIVYTRDKMFVLKTDGTLWGAGLNSSGELGDGTITNVKTWKKLLSGVKLVQSNYYNTFVLKTDGTLWATGKNDYGQLGVGTTTDIKTWKQVLTGVSKFGGYGYSTYAVKTNGTLWITGFNSKGELGDGTTTDVKAWKQVMTDVDQVLEDSSCAYVIKKDGTLWVTGSNSSGQLGDGTITKVTTWKPILTEVKKIIGVSGDAYAIKTDGTLWVTGNNKYGQLGDGTTTNILSWCPSEAKKLSSIAVTTPPTKATYIEGENFDAAGMVVTATYNNGTTAVVNGTVDNGDNLTTETNSITIRYTEDGITKTVTQPITVTPKLLSSIEITKAPDKTVYFEGENFDVAGMIVMATYEDGSTTAVNGVVTNGTALAKGTDSVTVSYTKNGVTKTAVQPITVNAKQLISIAVTTAPTKATYTEGENFDATGMVVTATYSNDTTAIITGTADNGNSLTVGMNSVNISYTENGVTKITTQPIIVNAKKLVSIAITTAPTKTEYVEGENFDTTGMVITATYNNGMTAVILETVNDGSNLAAGTTSVAISYTEGGTTQTILQSITVSSKSLEQALDLNCVQGKELLVPFYVMGASHLNDVVFTLQYEAANLEVIDLVSQTKKKEISIGIVNGTGIEILSYTPGEIKFRVNKEIVNGKTWSGNLNIFKFKAKITGNTSFITKYN
;
A
#
# COMPACT_ATOMS: atom_id res chain seq x y z
N MET A 1 33.29 41.74 31.03
CA MET A 1 32.83 42.04 32.41
C MET A 1 31.99 43.32 32.36
N MET A 2 30.69 43.27 32.11
CA MET A 2 29.62 43.11 33.11
C MET A 2 29.77 44.01 34.35
N LYS A 3 28.95 45.07 34.44
CA LYS A 3 27.98 45.27 35.55
C LYS A 3 27.05 46.46 35.29
N SER A 4 25.82 46.13 34.86
CA SER A 4 24.57 46.54 35.52
C SER A 4 24.30 48.04 35.74
N SER A 5 23.79 48.75 34.72
CA SER A 5 22.79 49.80 34.93
C SER A 5 21.39 49.20 34.77
N LYS A 6 20.84 48.67 35.87
CA LYS A 6 19.51 48.07 35.89
C LYS A 6 18.44 49.11 35.53
N ARG A 7 17.71 48.78 34.48
CA ARG A 7 16.40 49.29 34.05
C ARG A 7 15.54 49.79 35.22
N LYS A 8 15.29 51.10 35.28
CA LYS A 8 14.03 51.70 35.77
C LYS A 8 13.20 52.12 34.55
N ALA A 9 12.95 51.17 33.65
CA ALA A 9 11.82 51.29 32.74
C ALA A 9 10.62 50.80 33.54
N ILE A 10 9.71 51.73 33.81
CA ILE A 10 8.42 51.50 34.45
C ILE A 10 7.78 50.26 33.81
N VAL A 11 7.56 49.23 34.63
CA VAL A 11 6.74 48.06 34.27
C VAL A 11 5.30 48.56 34.17
N LEU A 12 4.95 49.13 33.01
CA LEU A 12 3.58 49.31 32.57
C LEU A 12 3.35 48.31 31.45
N THR A 13 3.29 47.03 31.80
CA THR A 13 3.04 45.95 30.83
C THR A 13 2.20 44.89 31.52
N ILE A 14 0.92 44.88 31.11
CA ILE A 14 -0.06 43.80 31.24
C ILE A 14 -0.70 43.62 32.63
N VAL A 15 -1.65 44.50 32.94
CA VAL A 15 -2.89 44.12 33.63
C VAL A 15 -4.06 44.65 32.79
N LEU A 16 -4.30 44.05 31.63
CA LEU A 16 -5.44 44.40 30.77
C LEU A 16 -6.22 43.17 30.28
N THR A 17 -6.35 42.15 31.14
CA THR A 17 -7.21 40.97 30.91
C THR A 17 -7.90 40.43 32.18
N MET A 18 -8.00 41.22 33.26
CA MET A 18 -8.82 40.85 34.41
C MET A 18 -9.52 42.09 34.99
N ILE A 19 -10.58 42.55 34.33
CA ILE A 19 -11.54 43.46 34.95
C ILE A 19 -12.93 42.95 34.56
N CYS A 20 -13.64 42.35 35.51
CA CYS A 20 -15.10 42.24 35.58
C CYS A 20 -15.83 41.27 34.65
N SER A 21 -15.93 40.00 35.09
CA SER A 21 -17.03 39.11 34.73
C SER A 21 -18.37 39.74 35.16
N CYS A 22 -19.04 40.47 34.25
CA CYS A 22 -20.43 40.89 34.35
C CYS A 22 -20.91 41.49 33.00
N PHE A 23 -21.28 40.59 32.07
CA PHE A 23 -21.95 40.82 30.78
C PHE A 23 -21.19 41.56 29.67
N ILE A 24 -20.83 40.74 28.67
CA ILE A 24 -20.37 41.04 27.31
C ILE A 24 -18.95 41.60 27.26
N GLU A 25 -18.00 40.79 27.70
CA GLU A 25 -16.59 41.03 27.42
C GLU A 25 -16.16 40.10 26.29
N ASN A 26 -15.50 40.68 25.29
CA ASN A 26 -14.62 39.96 24.39
C ASN A 26 -13.71 39.06 25.24
N LYS A 27 -13.96 37.74 25.25
CA LYS A 27 -13.15 36.77 26.01
C LYS A 27 -11.81 36.56 25.28
N THR A 28 -10.95 37.57 25.30
CA THR A 28 -9.62 37.58 24.67
C THR A 28 -8.60 36.82 25.50
N VAL A 29 -7.82 35.94 24.85
CA VAL A 29 -6.68 35.31 25.49
C VAL A 29 -5.62 34.85 24.51
N TYR A 30 -4.36 35.13 24.85
CA TYR A 30 -3.12 34.70 24.21
C TYR A 30 -2.70 33.26 24.57
N ALA A 31 -2.37 32.46 23.57
CA ALA A 31 -1.45 31.32 23.68
C ALA A 31 -0.24 31.61 22.79
N ASP A 32 0.96 31.46 23.36
CA ASP A 32 2.22 31.54 22.61
C ASP A 32 2.68 30.14 22.16
N ASP A 33 3.44 30.16 21.07
CA ASP A 33 4.31 29.13 20.48
C ASP A 33 3.67 28.14 19.46
N GLY A 34 3.78 28.49 18.16
CA GLY A 34 3.89 27.53 17.05
C GLY A 34 2.59 26.96 16.47
N MET A 35 2.23 27.35 15.24
CA MET A 35 1.12 26.83 14.38
C MET A 35 -0.28 26.67 15.01
N GLY A 36 -0.48 27.12 16.25
CA GLY A 36 -1.73 26.98 16.99
C GLY A 36 -2.61 28.23 16.98
N VAL A 37 -3.65 28.16 17.80
CA VAL A 37 -4.57 29.28 18.07
C VAL A 37 -3.97 30.23 19.10
N LYS A 38 -3.75 31.50 18.70
CA LYS A 38 -3.31 32.56 19.60
C LYS A 38 -4.45 33.06 20.46
N GLU A 39 -5.62 33.32 19.88
CA GLU A 39 -6.77 33.90 20.56
C GLU A 39 -8.08 33.47 19.91
N VAL A 40 -9.12 33.29 20.71
CA VAL A 40 -10.50 33.07 20.25
C VAL A 40 -11.37 34.17 20.87
N VAL A 41 -12.08 34.91 20.04
CA VAL A 41 -13.05 35.93 20.43
C VAL A 41 -14.42 35.53 19.90
N THR A 42 -15.46 35.68 20.71
CA THR A 42 -16.80 35.20 20.38
C THR A 42 -17.86 36.19 20.83
N PHE A 43 -18.86 36.42 20.00
CA PHE A 43 -20.05 37.21 20.35
C PHE A 43 -21.20 36.84 19.41
N GLY A 44 -22.44 36.82 19.92
CA GLY A 44 -23.63 36.70 19.07
C GLY A 44 -23.69 35.45 18.19
N GLN A 45 -23.08 34.33 18.60
CA GLN A 45 -22.94 33.08 17.81
C GLN A 45 -22.01 33.26 16.59
N SER A 46 -21.04 34.16 16.69
CA SER A 46 -19.93 34.34 15.75
C SER A 46 -18.62 34.07 16.50
N SER A 47 -17.68 33.41 15.84
CA SER A 47 -16.35 33.12 16.39
C SER A 47 -15.24 33.68 15.49
N TYR A 48 -14.19 34.18 16.14
CA TYR A 48 -13.03 34.83 15.55
C TYR A 48 -11.79 34.20 16.16
N VAL A 49 -10.98 33.54 15.35
CA VAL A 49 -9.80 32.81 15.78
C VAL A 49 -8.57 33.51 15.18
N ILE A 50 -7.78 34.14 16.03
CA ILE A 50 -6.46 34.67 15.66
C ILE A 50 -5.47 33.53 15.86
N LYS A 51 -4.73 33.17 14.82
CA LYS A 51 -3.65 32.20 14.90
C LYS A 51 -2.33 32.87 15.28
N THR A 52 -1.36 32.06 15.70
CA THR A 52 -0.01 32.53 16.09
C THR A 52 0.74 33.21 14.94
N ASP A 53 0.43 32.88 13.69
CA ASP A 53 0.94 33.52 12.47
C ASP A 53 0.28 34.89 12.16
N GLY A 54 -0.66 35.35 12.99
CA GLY A 54 -1.39 36.61 12.80
C GLY A 54 -2.56 36.52 11.83
N THR A 55 -2.91 35.33 11.31
CA THR A 55 -4.10 35.16 10.48
C THR A 55 -5.38 35.15 11.32
N LEU A 56 -6.44 35.77 10.79
CA LEU A 56 -7.77 35.80 11.40
C LEU A 56 -8.72 34.89 10.62
N TRP A 57 -9.32 33.94 11.34
CA TRP A 57 -10.30 32.99 10.85
C TRP A 57 -11.65 33.19 11.52
N VAL A 58 -12.74 33.06 10.77
CA VAL A 58 -14.09 33.35 11.27
C VAL A 58 -15.07 32.22 10.95
N ALA A 59 -16.06 32.03 11.82
CA ALA A 59 -17.18 31.11 11.62
C ALA A 59 -18.44 31.59 12.36
N GLY A 60 -19.60 31.01 12.04
CA GLY A 60 -20.86 31.25 12.72
C GLY A 60 -21.82 32.19 11.99
N ARG A 61 -22.64 32.86 12.79
CA ARG A 61 -23.69 33.78 12.35
C ARG A 61 -23.09 34.98 11.61
N ASN A 62 -23.68 35.34 10.47
CA ASN A 62 -23.17 36.42 9.58
C ASN A 62 -24.28 37.26 8.91
N ASP A 63 -25.48 37.29 9.46
CA ASP A 63 -26.65 38.01 8.91
C ASP A 63 -26.45 39.54 8.79
N ARG A 64 -25.54 40.10 9.60
CA ARG A 64 -25.13 41.51 9.60
C ARG A 64 -23.79 41.76 8.91
N GLY A 65 -23.17 40.76 8.28
CA GLY A 65 -21.85 40.89 7.68
C GLY A 65 -20.70 40.95 8.71
N GLN A 66 -20.99 40.59 9.96
CA GLN A 66 -20.04 40.68 11.08
C GLN A 66 -18.76 39.86 10.86
N LEU A 67 -18.81 38.81 10.05
CA LEU A 67 -17.61 38.00 9.76
C LEU A 67 -16.72 38.60 8.66
N GLY A 68 -17.24 39.51 7.84
CA GLY A 68 -16.46 40.18 6.80
C GLY A 68 -16.08 39.28 5.61
N VAL A 69 -16.87 38.25 5.30
CA VAL A 69 -16.61 37.24 4.25
C VAL A 69 -17.18 37.59 2.86
N GLY A 70 -17.60 38.84 2.64
CA GLY A 70 -18.19 39.33 1.40
C GLY A 70 -19.68 39.00 1.21
N THR A 71 -20.26 38.17 2.08
CA THR A 71 -21.68 37.76 2.03
C THR A 71 -22.34 37.98 3.39
N THR A 72 -23.63 37.65 3.48
CA THR A 72 -24.38 37.62 4.76
C THR A 72 -24.86 36.22 5.12
N SER A 73 -24.31 35.21 4.46
CA SER A 73 -24.57 33.81 4.75
C SER A 73 -23.68 33.38 5.92
N ASN A 74 -24.24 32.56 6.81
CA ASN A 74 -23.48 31.97 7.92
C ASN A 74 -22.30 31.15 7.38
N VAL A 75 -21.24 31.08 8.17
CA VAL A 75 -19.99 30.40 7.80
C VAL A 75 -19.84 29.17 8.67
N THR A 76 -20.10 27.99 8.13
CA THR A 76 -20.05 26.73 8.90
C THR A 76 -18.65 26.13 8.94
N THR A 77 -17.81 26.38 7.94
CA THR A 77 -16.38 26.00 7.93
C THR A 77 -15.53 27.26 8.08
N LYS A 78 -14.55 27.24 9.01
CA LYS A 78 -13.70 28.41 9.27
C LYS A 78 -13.12 29.01 7.99
N ALA A 79 -13.31 30.30 7.79
CA ALA A 79 -12.79 31.05 6.65
C ALA A 79 -11.73 32.05 7.11
N GLN A 80 -10.58 32.09 6.43
CA GLN A 80 -9.57 33.13 6.67
C GLN A 80 -10.02 34.45 6.02
N VAL A 81 -9.96 35.55 6.77
CA VAL A 81 -10.46 36.87 6.30
C VAL A 81 -9.45 38.01 6.40
N LEU A 82 -8.46 37.91 7.29
CA LEU A 82 -7.39 38.91 7.43
C LEU A 82 -6.05 38.25 7.81
N THR A 83 -4.97 38.99 7.59
CA THR A 83 -3.60 38.70 8.06
C THR A 83 -3.10 39.84 8.95
N ASP A 84 -2.00 39.57 9.65
CA ASP A 84 -1.29 40.54 10.51
C ASP A 84 -2.18 41.12 11.61
N VAL A 85 -3.17 40.35 12.07
CA VAL A 85 -4.13 40.77 13.10
C VAL A 85 -3.50 40.60 14.48
N SER A 86 -3.42 41.70 15.23
CA SER A 86 -2.92 41.70 16.60
C SER A 86 -4.02 41.47 17.63
N LYS A 87 -5.23 42.00 17.36
CA LYS A 87 -6.38 41.98 18.26
C LYS A 87 -7.69 42.11 17.49
N VAL A 88 -8.73 41.43 17.98
CA VAL A 88 -10.13 41.63 17.55
C VAL A 88 -10.94 42.16 18.73
N VAL A 89 -11.82 43.13 18.46
CA VAL A 89 -12.79 43.68 19.41
C VAL A 89 -14.15 43.56 18.75
N LEU A 90 -15.11 42.91 19.42
CA LEU A 90 -16.48 42.81 18.95
C LEU A 90 -17.30 43.93 19.60
N GLY A 91 -18.08 44.63 18.79
CA GLY A 91 -19.07 45.58 19.26
C GLY A 91 -20.42 44.91 19.49
N MET A 92 -21.26 45.56 20.30
CA MET A 92 -22.65 45.13 20.40
C MET A 92 -23.35 45.42 19.07
N TYR A 93 -24.43 44.68 18.78
CA TYR A 93 -25.16 44.76 17.51
C TYR A 93 -24.39 44.22 16.29
N ASP A 94 -23.65 43.13 16.46
CA ASP A 94 -23.07 42.36 15.34
C ASP A 94 -22.10 43.19 14.46
N CYS A 95 -21.16 43.90 15.09
CA CYS A 95 -20.04 44.56 14.42
C CYS A 95 -18.68 44.11 15.00
N ALA A 96 -17.64 44.17 14.18
CA ALA A 96 -16.30 43.71 14.55
C ALA A 96 -15.22 44.69 14.10
N TYR A 97 -14.18 44.80 14.93
CA TYR A 97 -13.03 45.67 14.76
C TYR A 97 -11.76 44.82 14.88
N ALA A 98 -10.84 44.96 13.94
CA ALA A 98 -9.54 44.29 13.95
C ALA A 98 -8.43 45.34 13.94
N ILE A 99 -7.51 45.24 14.90
CA ILE A 99 -6.30 46.06 14.94
C ILE A 99 -5.18 45.20 14.38
N LYS A 100 -4.57 45.63 13.28
CA LYS A 100 -3.38 44.97 12.72
C LYS A 100 -2.10 45.36 13.46
N THR A 101 -1.03 44.59 13.27
CA THR A 101 0.28 44.81 13.90
C THR A 101 0.91 46.15 13.54
N ASP A 102 0.56 46.72 12.38
CA ASP A 102 0.96 48.06 11.93
C ASP A 102 0.14 49.20 12.58
N GLY A 103 -0.84 48.88 13.43
CA GLY A 103 -1.74 49.84 14.05
C GLY A 103 -2.87 50.33 13.15
N SER A 104 -3.12 49.70 12.00
CA SER A 104 -4.32 49.97 11.19
C SER A 104 -5.57 49.34 11.81
N LEU A 105 -6.68 50.07 11.74
CA LEU A 105 -7.99 49.62 12.21
C LEU A 105 -8.86 49.23 11.02
N TRP A 106 -9.35 48.00 11.07
CA TRP A 106 -10.25 47.40 10.10
C TRP A 106 -11.59 47.10 10.75
N VAL A 107 -12.69 47.28 10.01
CA VAL A 107 -14.05 47.12 10.52
C VAL A 107 -14.93 46.31 9.57
N THR A 108 -15.94 45.64 10.11
CA THR A 108 -16.98 44.93 9.37
C THR A 108 -18.25 44.79 10.23
N GLY A 109 -19.38 44.43 9.62
CA GLY A 109 -20.65 44.16 10.30
C GLY A 109 -21.64 45.32 10.25
N ASP A 110 -22.52 45.38 11.26
CA ASP A 110 -23.60 46.36 11.31
C ASP A 110 -23.07 47.80 11.44
N ASN A 111 -23.68 48.72 10.68
CA ASN A 111 -23.35 50.15 10.70
C ASN A 111 -24.60 51.04 10.66
N LEU A 112 -25.74 50.54 11.16
CA LEU A 112 -27.01 51.29 11.16
C LEU A 112 -26.93 52.58 11.98
N ASP A 113 -26.10 52.60 13.02
CA ASP A 113 -25.89 53.74 13.91
C ASP A 113 -24.57 54.48 13.63
N GLY A 114 -23.85 54.14 12.55
CA GLY A 114 -22.57 54.75 12.22
C GLY A 114 -21.38 54.29 13.08
N GLN A 115 -21.52 53.21 13.84
CA GLN A 115 -20.51 52.69 14.79
C GLN A 115 -19.18 52.29 14.15
N LEU A 116 -19.14 52.07 12.83
CA LEU A 116 -17.92 51.76 12.09
C LEU A 116 -17.22 53.02 11.54
N GLY A 117 -17.85 54.20 11.64
CA GLY A 117 -17.27 55.49 11.29
C GLY A 117 -16.97 55.67 9.80
N ASP A 118 -17.63 54.91 8.92
CA ASP A 118 -17.23 54.75 7.52
C ASP A 118 -17.90 55.70 6.50
N MET A 119 -18.81 56.61 6.91
CA MET A 119 -19.58 57.59 6.09
C MET A 119 -20.32 57.11 4.82
N ARG A 120 -19.88 56.06 4.14
CA ARG A 120 -20.38 55.57 2.85
C ARG A 120 -21.59 54.65 3.00
N SER A 121 -21.93 54.30 4.23
CA SER A 121 -22.98 53.32 4.56
C SER A 121 -23.90 53.85 5.66
N TYR A 122 -24.23 55.15 5.67
CA TYR A 122 -25.37 55.61 6.46
C TYR A 122 -26.58 54.81 5.95
N TYR A 123 -27.09 53.89 6.78
CA TYR A 123 -28.11 52.84 6.52
C TYR A 123 -27.66 51.44 6.03
N GLY A 124 -26.38 51.06 6.12
CA GLY A 124 -25.89 49.76 5.60
C GLY A 124 -25.14 48.87 6.59
N LYS A 125 -24.82 47.64 6.14
CA LYS A 125 -23.86 46.72 6.74
C LYS A 125 -22.60 46.63 5.89
N ILE A 126 -21.44 46.49 6.51
CA ILE A 126 -20.16 46.25 5.85
C ILE A 126 -19.92 44.74 5.82
N THR A 127 -19.89 44.14 4.62
CA THR A 127 -19.72 42.69 4.48
C THR A 127 -18.29 42.24 4.21
N THR A 128 -17.36 43.17 4.03
CA THR A 128 -15.92 42.89 3.87
C THR A 128 -15.11 43.77 4.80
N TRP A 129 -14.02 43.24 5.35
CA TRP A 129 -13.15 44.02 6.21
C TRP A 129 -12.63 45.27 5.50
N LYS A 130 -12.82 46.43 6.11
CA LYS A 130 -12.43 47.72 5.55
C LYS A 130 -11.56 48.52 6.51
N GLN A 131 -10.44 49.02 6.03
CA GLN A 131 -9.59 49.93 6.81
C GLN A 131 -10.26 51.31 6.97
N VAL A 132 -10.30 51.83 8.19
CA VAL A 132 -10.92 53.14 8.50
C VAL A 132 -10.02 54.09 9.28
N LEU A 133 -9.01 53.61 10.01
CA LEU A 133 -8.05 54.45 10.75
C LEU A 133 -6.64 53.82 10.78
N THR A 134 -5.66 54.63 11.17
CA THR A 134 -4.26 54.25 11.42
C THR A 134 -3.78 54.77 12.77
N GLY A 135 -2.65 54.22 13.26
CA GLY A 135 -2.05 54.61 14.54
C GLY A 135 -2.91 54.23 15.76
N VAL A 136 -3.73 53.19 15.64
CA VAL A 136 -4.67 52.74 16.67
C VAL A 136 -3.97 51.81 17.66
N SER A 137 -4.17 52.07 18.95
CA SER A 137 -3.65 51.23 20.04
C SER A 137 -4.74 50.42 20.73
N GLN A 138 -5.96 50.95 20.79
CA GLN A 138 -7.08 50.32 21.47
C GLN A 138 -8.42 50.74 20.84
N VAL A 139 -9.35 49.80 20.81
CA VAL A 139 -10.78 50.03 20.55
C VAL A 139 -11.57 49.66 21.80
N ALA A 140 -12.56 50.47 22.15
CA ALA A 140 -13.58 50.16 23.16
C ALA A 140 -14.98 50.36 22.55
N THR A 141 -15.92 49.51 22.92
CA THR A 141 -17.29 49.51 22.38
C THR A 141 -18.30 49.48 23.53
N ALA A 142 -19.44 50.16 23.36
CA ALA A 142 -20.53 50.14 24.34
C ALA A 142 -21.88 50.38 23.65
N GLY A 143 -22.65 49.32 23.43
CA GLY A 143 -23.83 49.41 22.56
C GLY A 143 -23.40 49.64 21.11
N ALA A 144 -24.14 50.49 20.39
CA ALA A 144 -23.88 50.82 18.98
C ALA A 144 -22.92 52.02 18.81
N ASN A 145 -21.87 52.11 19.63
CA ASN A 145 -20.81 53.13 19.51
C ASN A 145 -19.42 52.56 19.78
N ALA A 146 -18.41 53.29 19.29
CA ALA A 146 -17.02 52.91 19.40
C ALA A 146 -16.12 54.10 19.73
N TYR A 147 -15.08 53.79 20.51
CA TYR A 147 -14.00 54.68 20.91
C TYR A 147 -12.68 54.10 20.43
N VAL A 148 -11.87 54.94 19.81
CA VAL A 148 -10.54 54.59 19.31
C VAL A 148 -9.50 55.45 20.03
N LEU A 149 -8.63 54.79 20.79
CA LEU A 149 -7.45 55.43 21.38
C LEU A 149 -6.26 55.20 20.45
N LYS A 150 -5.71 56.29 19.92
CA LYS A 150 -4.50 56.27 19.11
C LYS A 150 -3.24 56.27 19.97
N ILE A 151 -2.13 55.82 19.38
CA ILE A 151 -0.80 55.71 20.01
C ILE A 151 -0.31 57.08 20.51
N ASP A 152 -0.68 58.17 19.84
CA ASP A 152 -0.37 59.55 20.24
C ASP A 152 -1.16 60.02 21.49
N GLY A 153 -2.14 59.24 21.96
CA GLY A 153 -3.01 59.58 23.09
C GLY A 153 -4.22 60.44 22.72
N THR A 154 -4.58 60.53 21.43
CA THR A 154 -5.85 61.11 20.97
C THR A 154 -6.99 60.10 21.04
N LEU A 155 -8.18 60.58 21.44
CA LEU A 155 -9.41 59.77 21.51
C LEU A 155 -10.35 60.19 20.38
N TRP A 156 -10.77 59.20 19.61
CA TRP A 156 -11.69 59.32 18.48
C TRP A 156 -12.97 58.53 18.76
N VAL A 157 -14.11 59.05 18.30
CA VAL A 157 -15.43 58.47 18.55
C VAL A 157 -16.25 58.36 17.27
N ALA A 158 -17.12 57.36 17.22
CA ALA A 158 -18.14 57.18 16.19
C ALA A 158 -19.32 56.37 16.73
N GLY A 159 -20.48 56.48 16.08
CA GLY A 159 -21.67 55.70 16.34
C GLY A 159 -22.78 56.46 17.06
N ASN A 160 -23.62 55.68 17.74
CA ASN A 160 -24.77 56.15 18.51
C ASN A 160 -24.34 57.04 19.68
N ASN A 161 -24.89 58.26 19.74
CA ASN A 161 -24.58 59.26 20.76
C ASN A 161 -25.75 59.54 21.72
N LEU A 162 -26.61 58.54 21.95
CA LEU A 162 -27.68 58.66 22.93
C LEU A 162 -27.11 59.10 24.29
N TYR A 163 -27.82 60.03 24.92
CA TYR A 163 -27.43 60.66 26.20
C TYR A 163 -26.09 61.45 26.16
N GLY A 164 -25.53 61.70 24.97
CA GLY A 164 -24.29 62.45 24.80
C GLY A 164 -23.03 61.67 25.20
N ILE A 165 -23.08 60.32 25.15
CA ILE A 165 -22.00 59.44 25.59
C ILE A 165 -20.66 59.72 24.90
N LEU A 166 -20.68 60.18 23.64
CA LEU A 166 -19.46 60.47 22.88
C LEU A 166 -18.74 61.74 23.37
N GLY A 167 -19.41 62.56 24.19
CA GLY A 167 -18.82 63.76 24.81
C GLY A 167 -18.47 64.86 23.81
N ASP A 168 -19.14 64.88 22.65
CA ASP A 168 -18.80 65.72 21.50
C ASP A 168 -19.57 67.05 21.43
N GLY A 169 -20.37 67.34 22.47
CA GLY A 169 -21.25 68.51 22.59
C GLY A 169 -22.69 68.26 22.13
N THR A 170 -22.99 67.09 21.56
CA THR A 170 -24.31 66.78 20.99
C THR A 170 -24.89 65.49 21.58
N ALA A 171 -26.11 65.13 21.17
CA ALA A 171 -26.71 63.81 21.39
C ALA A 171 -27.07 63.13 20.04
N GLU A 172 -26.41 63.56 18.96
CA GLU A 172 -26.67 63.12 17.59
C GLU A 172 -25.66 62.05 17.14
N ILE A 173 -26.09 61.14 16.26
CA ILE A 173 -25.23 60.09 15.70
C ILE A 173 -23.98 60.69 15.04
N VAL A 174 -22.82 60.10 15.32
CA VAL A 174 -21.53 60.50 14.75
C VAL A 174 -21.06 59.43 13.76
N ALA A 175 -21.42 59.59 12.48
CA ALA A 175 -21.16 58.58 11.44
C ALA A 175 -19.74 58.61 10.85
N THR A 176 -18.89 59.54 11.29
CA THR A 176 -17.47 59.65 10.91
C THR A 176 -16.62 59.76 12.16
N TRP A 177 -15.43 59.16 12.14
CA TRP A 177 -14.51 59.27 13.25
C TRP A 177 -14.20 60.73 13.59
N LYS A 178 -14.56 61.15 14.82
CA LYS A 178 -14.36 62.51 15.33
C LYS A 178 -13.41 62.48 16.53
N GLN A 179 -12.36 63.30 16.51
CA GLN A 179 -11.49 63.47 17.67
C GLN A 179 -12.21 64.30 18.74
N VAL A 180 -12.20 63.85 20.00
CA VAL A 180 -12.87 64.53 21.12
C VAL A 180 -11.96 64.82 22.32
N LEU A 181 -10.86 64.10 22.49
CA LEU A 181 -9.90 64.33 23.59
C LEU A 181 -8.45 64.06 23.17
N THR A 182 -7.51 64.57 23.99
CA THR A 182 -6.07 64.34 23.92
C THR A 182 -5.52 63.91 25.28
N ASN A 183 -4.26 63.45 25.31
CA ASN A 183 -3.57 62.97 26.52
C ASN A 183 -4.31 61.84 27.24
N VAL A 184 -5.07 61.04 26.51
CA VAL A 184 -5.80 59.89 27.03
C VAL A 184 -4.84 58.71 27.23
N SER A 185 -5.05 57.97 28.32
CA SER A 185 -4.30 56.74 28.65
C SER A 185 -5.21 55.52 28.73
N GLN A 186 -6.47 55.70 29.10
CA GLN A 186 -7.47 54.64 29.18
C GLN A 186 -8.85 55.20 28.85
N ILE A 187 -9.68 54.40 28.18
CA ILE A 187 -11.11 54.64 27.94
C ILE A 187 -11.91 53.44 28.43
N VAL A 188 -13.02 53.72 29.09
CA VAL A 188 -14.04 52.75 29.51
C VAL A 188 -15.40 53.32 29.10
N ALA A 189 -16.17 52.54 28.34
CA ALA A 189 -17.53 52.89 27.96
C ALA A 189 -18.49 51.80 28.45
N THR A 190 -19.70 52.18 28.83
CA THR A 190 -20.66 51.30 29.52
C THR A 190 -21.93 51.12 28.72
N ASN A 191 -22.55 49.96 28.83
CA ASN A 191 -23.88 49.67 28.25
C ASN A 191 -25.00 50.57 28.80
N SER A 192 -24.79 51.21 29.94
CA SER A 192 -25.67 52.23 30.50
C SER A 192 -25.52 53.59 29.82
N HIS A 193 -24.76 53.65 28.73
CA HIS A 193 -24.48 54.85 27.94
C HIS A 193 -23.67 55.91 28.70
N SER A 194 -22.72 55.50 29.54
CA SER A 194 -21.77 56.39 30.20
C SER A 194 -20.34 56.08 29.73
N ALA A 195 -19.48 57.09 29.64
CA ALA A 195 -18.07 56.92 29.28
C ALA A 195 -17.13 57.62 30.26
N TYR A 196 -15.98 56.99 30.49
CA TYR A 196 -14.98 57.37 31.49
C TYR A 196 -13.59 57.33 30.86
N VAL A 197 -12.87 58.43 30.95
CA VAL A 197 -11.53 58.60 30.39
C VAL A 197 -10.55 58.90 31.49
N LEU A 198 -9.47 58.11 31.54
CA LEU A 198 -8.30 58.41 32.36
C LEU A 198 -7.25 59.09 31.49
N LYS A 199 -6.89 60.32 31.81
CA LYS A 199 -5.77 61.00 31.18
C LYS A 199 -4.44 60.61 31.82
N LYS A 200 -3.35 60.83 31.08
CA LYS A 200 -1.97 60.52 31.49
C LYS A 200 -1.53 61.22 32.78
N ASP A 201 -2.19 62.30 33.16
CA ASP A 201 -1.97 63.05 34.41
C ASP A 201 -2.73 62.47 35.63
N GLY A 202 -3.49 61.38 35.43
CA GLY A 202 -4.31 60.77 36.49
C GLY A 202 -5.65 61.46 36.73
N SER A 203 -6.09 62.36 35.84
CA SER A 203 -7.43 62.96 35.88
C SER A 203 -8.49 62.06 35.25
N LEU A 204 -9.65 61.97 35.90
CA LEU A 204 -10.83 61.24 35.44
C LEU A 204 -11.82 62.20 34.79
N TRP A 205 -12.21 61.89 33.56
CA TRP A 205 -13.17 62.64 32.76
C TRP A 205 -14.36 61.75 32.41
N VAL A 206 -15.56 62.34 32.39
CA VAL A 206 -16.81 61.59 32.21
C VAL A 206 -17.76 62.26 31.21
N ALA A 207 -18.57 61.45 30.54
CA ALA A 207 -19.65 61.88 29.64
C ALA A 207 -20.76 60.83 29.59
N GLY A 208 -21.94 61.19 29.05
CA GLY A 208 -23.07 60.32 28.82
C GLY A 208 -24.16 60.35 29.90
N ASN A 209 -24.83 59.22 30.07
CA ASN A 209 -25.95 59.01 30.98
C ASN A 209 -25.52 59.19 32.44
N ASN A 210 -26.35 59.88 33.22
CA ASN A 210 -26.13 60.13 34.64
C ASN A 210 -27.37 59.90 35.51
N SER A 211 -28.35 59.12 35.03
CA SER A 211 -29.64 58.91 35.71
C SER A 211 -29.51 58.37 37.15
N TYR A 212 -28.41 57.70 37.48
CA TYR A 212 -28.12 57.17 38.83
C TYR A 212 -26.99 57.94 39.55
N GLY A 213 -26.49 59.03 38.98
CA GLY A 213 -25.31 59.73 39.52
C GLY A 213 -23.99 59.00 39.25
N GLN A 214 -23.96 58.06 38.29
CA GLN A 214 -22.79 57.22 38.00
C GLN A 214 -21.57 58.01 37.52
N LEU A 215 -21.77 59.23 36.99
CA LEU A 215 -20.68 60.12 36.60
C LEU A 215 -19.99 60.76 37.83
N GLY A 216 -20.65 60.74 39.00
CA GLY A 216 -20.11 61.27 40.25
C GLY A 216 -19.90 62.78 40.25
N ASP A 217 -20.67 63.51 39.43
CA ASP A 217 -20.47 64.93 39.13
C ASP A 217 -21.32 65.88 40.01
N GLY A 218 -22.00 65.33 41.01
CA GLY A 218 -22.92 66.02 41.91
C GLY A 218 -24.38 66.04 41.45
N THR A 219 -24.68 65.60 40.23
CA THR A 219 -26.01 65.70 39.62
C THR A 219 -26.57 64.33 39.22
N THR A 220 -27.75 64.33 38.59
CA THR A 220 -28.32 63.17 37.88
C THR A 220 -28.66 63.50 36.43
N THR A 221 -28.02 64.55 35.89
CA THR A 221 -28.26 65.05 34.54
C THR A 221 -27.16 64.55 33.62
N ASN A 222 -27.54 64.12 32.42
CA ASN A 222 -26.61 63.64 31.41
C ASN A 222 -25.60 64.73 31.02
N VAL A 223 -24.38 64.30 30.69
CA VAL A 223 -23.26 65.20 30.41
C VAL A 223 -22.76 64.93 28.99
N ASN A 224 -23.03 65.82 28.05
CA ASN A 224 -22.69 65.64 26.64
C ASN A 224 -21.34 66.25 26.22
N THR A 225 -20.58 66.80 27.16
CA THR A 225 -19.21 67.29 26.98
C THR A 225 -18.33 66.69 28.06
N TRP A 226 -17.09 66.32 27.72
CA TRP A 226 -16.18 65.72 28.69
C TRP A 226 -15.97 66.62 29.91
N LYS A 227 -16.33 66.12 31.10
CA LYS A 227 -16.22 66.83 32.38
C LYS A 227 -15.23 66.13 33.30
N GLN A 228 -14.26 66.87 33.82
CA GLN A 228 -13.36 66.34 34.85
C GLN A 228 -14.10 66.22 36.20
N VAL A 229 -13.97 65.07 36.87
CA VAL A 229 -14.66 64.81 38.15
C VAL A 229 -13.74 64.31 39.26
N LEU A 230 -12.53 63.85 38.94
CA LEU A 230 -11.59 63.34 39.94
C LEU A 230 -10.13 63.45 39.48
N THR A 231 -9.19 63.41 40.42
CA THR A 231 -7.74 63.38 40.20
C THR A 231 -7.07 62.29 41.04
N GLY A 232 -5.82 61.97 40.70
CA GLY A 232 -5.03 60.95 41.39
C GLY A 232 -5.54 59.53 41.16
N VAL A 233 -6.30 59.32 40.08
CA VAL A 233 -6.84 58.01 39.68
C VAL A 233 -5.74 57.22 38.99
N SER A 234 -5.55 55.96 39.39
CA SER A 234 -4.64 55.04 38.73
C SER A 234 -5.37 54.05 37.82
N GLN A 235 -6.63 53.75 38.11
CA GLN A 235 -7.41 52.77 37.36
C GLN A 235 -8.91 53.06 37.45
N ILE A 236 -9.60 52.94 36.32
CA ILE A 236 -11.06 52.89 36.25
C ILE A 236 -11.51 51.44 36.39
N VAL A 237 -12.46 51.18 37.29
CA VAL A 237 -13.09 49.87 37.47
C VAL A 237 -14.58 49.97 37.14
N TYR A 238 -14.97 49.31 36.06
CA TYR A 238 -16.34 49.31 35.56
C TYR A 238 -17.19 48.20 36.17
N THR A 239 -18.41 48.55 36.61
CA THR A 239 -19.34 47.62 37.27
C THR A 239 -20.82 47.98 36.98
N ARG A 240 -21.21 48.10 35.70
CA ARG A 240 -22.54 48.59 35.23
C ARG A 240 -22.84 50.04 35.63
N ASP A 241 -23.97 50.29 36.30
CA ASP A 241 -24.46 51.61 36.72
C ASP A 241 -23.84 52.12 38.02
N LYS A 242 -22.96 51.32 38.62
CA LYS A 242 -22.10 51.69 39.73
C LYS A 242 -20.67 51.72 39.22
N MET A 243 -19.92 52.74 39.60
CA MET A 243 -18.57 52.96 39.12
C MET A 243 -17.61 52.98 40.28
N PHE A 244 -16.45 52.38 40.08
CA PHE A 244 -15.36 52.43 41.03
C PHE A 244 -14.08 52.93 40.38
N VAL A 245 -13.22 53.53 41.18
CA VAL A 245 -11.86 53.89 40.78
C VAL A 245 -10.90 53.55 41.88
N LEU A 246 -9.73 53.04 41.48
CA LEU A 246 -8.58 52.93 42.37
C LEU A 246 -7.76 54.22 42.22
N LYS A 247 -7.48 54.85 43.36
CA LYS A 247 -6.53 55.96 43.42
C LYS A 247 -5.11 55.45 43.63
N THR A 248 -4.15 56.28 43.25
CA THR A 248 -2.70 56.05 43.40
C THR A 248 -2.27 55.78 44.85
N ASP A 249 -3.05 56.22 45.84
CA ASP A 249 -2.84 55.96 47.27
C ASP A 249 -3.38 54.59 47.75
N GLY A 250 -3.88 53.75 46.83
CA GLY A 250 -4.44 52.43 47.13
C GLY A 250 -5.85 52.47 47.72
N THR A 251 -6.55 53.61 47.64
CA THR A 251 -7.93 53.75 48.09
C THR A 251 -8.93 53.51 46.97
N LEU A 252 -10.03 52.82 47.31
CA LEU A 252 -11.16 52.58 46.42
C LEU A 252 -12.22 53.66 46.61
N TRP A 253 -12.65 54.27 45.53
CA TRP A 253 -13.73 55.25 45.53
C TRP A 253 -14.87 54.78 44.62
N GLY A 254 -16.11 55.16 44.91
CA GLY A 254 -17.25 54.83 44.06
C GLY A 254 -18.37 55.87 44.04
N ALA A 255 -19.20 55.75 43.02
CA ALA A 255 -20.40 56.57 42.75
C ALA A 255 -21.42 55.77 41.91
N GLY A 256 -22.66 56.26 41.82
CA GLY A 256 -23.73 55.67 41.02
C GLY A 256 -24.76 54.86 41.80
N LEU A 257 -25.26 53.80 41.14
CA LEU A 257 -26.34 52.95 41.65
C LEU A 257 -25.99 52.31 43.01
N ASN A 258 -26.91 52.39 43.97
CA ASN A 258 -26.76 51.84 45.32
C ASN A 258 -28.06 51.25 45.88
N SER A 259 -29.03 50.87 45.04
CA SER A 259 -30.36 50.42 45.46
C SER A 259 -30.36 49.16 46.34
N SER A 260 -29.30 48.36 46.30
CA SER A 260 -29.10 47.14 47.10
C SER A 260 -27.94 47.27 48.10
N GLY A 261 -27.37 48.46 48.29
CA GLY A 261 -26.19 48.67 49.14
C GLY A 261 -24.88 48.23 48.49
N GLU A 262 -24.80 48.28 47.16
CA GLU A 262 -23.66 47.83 46.36
C GLU A 262 -22.38 48.64 46.59
N LEU A 263 -22.48 49.86 47.11
CA LEU A 263 -21.32 50.69 47.46
C LEU A 263 -20.84 50.46 48.91
N GLY A 264 -21.61 49.70 49.71
CA GLY A 264 -21.23 49.34 51.08
C GLY A 264 -21.15 50.51 52.05
N ASP A 265 -21.89 51.58 51.76
CA ASP A 265 -21.81 52.85 52.47
C ASP A 265 -22.82 52.99 53.62
N GLY A 266 -23.52 51.91 53.94
CA GLY A 266 -24.55 51.83 54.97
C GLY A 266 -25.95 52.22 54.50
N THR A 267 -26.09 52.74 53.27
CA THR A 267 -27.37 53.23 52.73
C THR A 267 -27.83 52.41 51.52
N ILE A 268 -29.01 52.76 50.98
CA ILE A 268 -29.52 52.26 49.70
C ILE A 268 -29.77 53.41 48.70
N THR A 269 -29.17 54.58 48.96
CA THR A 269 -29.36 55.78 48.16
C THR A 269 -28.21 55.92 47.17
N ASN A 270 -28.54 56.18 45.90
CA ASN A 270 -27.55 56.40 44.85
C ASN A 270 -26.56 57.51 45.23
N VAL A 271 -25.28 57.29 44.95
CA VAL A 271 -24.18 58.16 45.38
C VAL A 271 -23.76 59.06 44.22
N LYS A 272 -24.11 60.34 44.29
CA LYS A 272 -23.91 61.30 43.18
C LYS A 272 -22.52 61.95 43.15
N THR A 273 -21.68 61.69 44.15
CA THR A 273 -20.32 62.22 44.26
C THR A 273 -19.35 61.11 44.62
N TRP A 274 -18.14 61.14 44.07
CA TRP A 274 -17.13 60.13 44.36
C TRP A 274 -16.81 60.07 45.86
N LYS A 275 -17.07 58.92 46.48
CA LYS A 275 -16.86 58.68 47.92
C LYS A 275 -15.80 57.60 48.13
N LYS A 276 -14.87 57.81 49.07
CA LYS A 276 -13.93 56.77 49.51
C LYS A 276 -14.68 55.65 50.22
N LEU A 277 -14.45 54.40 49.81
CA LEU A 277 -15.14 53.21 50.32
C LEU A 277 -14.23 52.30 51.12
N LEU A 278 -13.06 51.96 50.57
CA LEU A 278 -12.09 51.03 51.18
C LEU A 278 -10.64 51.45 50.93
N SER A 279 -9.70 50.79 51.60
CA SER A 279 -8.26 50.94 51.41
C SER A 279 -7.58 49.56 51.36
N GLY A 280 -6.37 49.51 50.81
CA GLY A 280 -5.62 48.25 50.68
C GLY A 280 -6.22 47.30 49.63
N VAL A 281 -6.89 47.86 48.62
CA VAL A 281 -7.62 47.10 47.59
C VAL A 281 -6.66 46.61 46.52
N LYS A 282 -6.76 45.32 46.18
CA LYS A 282 -6.02 44.67 45.10
C LYS A 282 -6.86 44.51 43.84
N LEU A 283 -8.12 44.09 43.99
CA LEU A 283 -9.04 43.86 42.89
C LEU A 283 -10.47 44.16 43.35
N VAL A 284 -11.28 44.72 42.45
CA VAL A 284 -12.72 44.95 42.66
C VAL A 284 -13.47 44.37 41.48
N GLN A 285 -14.55 43.66 41.78
CA GLN A 285 -15.43 43.08 40.79
C GLN A 285 -16.86 43.13 41.31
N SER A 286 -17.82 43.32 40.43
CA SER A 286 -19.23 43.29 40.76
C SER A 286 -19.95 42.32 39.86
N ASN A 287 -20.97 41.66 40.39
CA ASN A 287 -22.00 41.06 39.54
C ASN A 287 -23.15 42.08 39.40
N TYR A 288 -24.38 41.61 39.14
CA TYR A 288 -25.53 42.49 38.88
C TYR A 288 -25.74 43.54 39.98
N TYR A 289 -25.94 43.09 41.23
CA TYR A 289 -26.36 43.95 42.35
C TYR A 289 -25.50 43.73 43.60
N ASN A 290 -24.28 43.21 43.46
CA ASN A 290 -23.33 43.08 44.55
C ASN A 290 -21.92 43.46 44.10
N THR A 291 -21.06 43.72 45.07
CA THR A 291 -19.67 44.13 44.87
C THR A 291 -18.77 43.31 45.78
N PHE A 292 -17.67 42.83 45.21
CA PHE A 292 -16.61 42.12 45.90
C PHE A 292 -15.29 42.90 45.76
N VAL A 293 -14.51 42.88 46.83
CA VAL A 293 -13.20 43.52 46.92
C VAL A 293 -12.23 42.51 47.50
N LEU A 294 -11.22 42.14 46.71
CA LEU A 294 -10.05 41.42 47.19
C LEU A 294 -9.04 42.45 47.67
N LYS A 295 -8.67 42.37 48.95
CA LYS A 295 -7.61 43.19 49.52
C LYS A 295 -6.23 42.58 49.27
N THR A 296 -5.22 43.41 49.43
CA THR A 296 -3.80 43.04 49.27
C THR A 296 -3.33 41.98 50.26
N ASP A 297 -3.99 41.86 51.42
CA ASP A 297 -3.76 40.83 52.44
C ASP A 297 -4.41 39.47 52.10
N GLY A 298 -5.11 39.35 50.96
CA GLY A 298 -5.79 38.12 50.56
C GLY A 298 -7.16 37.91 51.21
N THR A 299 -7.72 38.91 51.89
CA THR A 299 -9.11 38.88 52.38
C THR A 299 -10.10 39.33 51.30
N LEU A 300 -11.20 38.61 51.17
CA LEU A 300 -12.31 38.95 50.27
C LEU A 300 -13.43 39.60 51.07
N TRP A 301 -13.85 40.78 50.63
CA TRP A 301 -14.91 41.58 51.22
C TRP A 301 -16.06 41.72 50.24
N ALA A 302 -17.30 41.76 50.72
CA ALA A 302 -18.47 41.86 49.88
C ALA A 302 -19.56 42.76 50.48
N THR A 303 -20.41 43.31 49.62
CA THR A 303 -21.59 44.11 49.94
C THR A 303 -22.60 44.01 48.80
N GLY A 304 -23.85 44.40 49.05
CA GLY A 304 -24.95 44.42 48.10
C GLY A 304 -25.96 43.29 48.31
N LYS A 305 -26.61 42.93 47.20
CA LYS A 305 -27.69 41.95 47.10
C LYS A 305 -27.26 40.53 47.48
N ASN A 306 -28.10 39.81 48.21
CA ASN A 306 -27.80 38.47 48.74
C ASN A 306 -28.98 37.46 48.71
N ASP A 307 -30.03 37.68 47.92
CA ASP A 307 -31.23 36.80 47.86
C ASP A 307 -30.95 35.29 47.70
N TYR A 308 -29.85 34.92 47.05
CA TYR A 308 -29.44 33.54 46.78
C TYR A 308 -28.24 33.08 47.62
N GLY A 309 -27.79 33.89 48.58
CA GLY A 309 -26.58 33.61 49.36
C GLY A 309 -25.29 33.84 48.59
N GLN A 310 -25.32 34.63 47.50
CA GLN A 310 -24.18 34.90 46.62
C GLN A 310 -23.00 35.58 47.31
N LEU A 311 -23.19 36.18 48.50
CA LEU A 311 -22.11 36.75 49.31
C LEU A 311 -21.45 35.72 50.25
N GLY A 312 -22.07 34.55 50.45
CA GLY A 312 -21.53 33.47 51.29
C GLY A 312 -21.52 33.74 52.79
N VAL A 313 -22.47 34.56 53.27
CA VAL A 313 -22.55 35.00 54.67
C VAL A 313 -23.46 34.14 55.57
N GLY A 314 -23.98 33.02 55.05
CA GLY A 314 -24.85 32.07 55.76
C GLY A 314 -26.34 32.46 55.76
N THR A 315 -26.70 33.62 55.21
CA THR A 315 -28.08 34.12 55.13
C THR A 315 -28.40 34.57 53.71
N THR A 316 -29.65 34.96 53.45
CA THR A 316 -30.12 35.55 52.19
C THR A 316 -30.42 37.06 52.33
N THR A 317 -29.99 37.68 53.43
CA THR A 317 -30.22 39.12 53.68
C THR A 317 -29.15 39.95 53.01
N ASP A 318 -29.56 41.01 52.31
CA ASP A 318 -28.66 42.01 51.72
C ASP A 318 -27.72 42.62 52.76
N ILE A 319 -26.48 42.87 52.34
CA ILE A 319 -25.42 43.43 53.18
C ILE A 319 -25.14 44.85 52.69
N LYS A 320 -25.42 45.86 53.50
CA LYS A 320 -25.27 47.29 53.09
C LYS A 320 -23.94 47.91 53.48
N THR A 321 -23.07 47.16 54.15
CA THR A 321 -21.75 47.59 54.62
C THR A 321 -20.72 46.54 54.24
N TRP A 322 -19.48 46.97 54.00
CA TRP A 322 -18.41 46.04 53.66
C TRP A 322 -18.23 44.96 54.73
N LYS A 323 -18.43 43.70 54.35
CA LYS A 323 -18.23 42.53 55.22
C LYS A 323 -17.15 41.63 54.67
N GLN A 324 -16.20 41.22 55.51
CA GLN A 324 -15.25 40.17 55.14
C GLN A 324 -15.99 38.83 55.02
N VAL A 325 -15.84 38.15 53.89
CA VAL A 325 -16.57 36.91 53.58
C VAL A 325 -15.66 35.69 53.38
N LEU A 326 -14.39 35.89 53.03
CA LEU A 326 -13.43 34.80 52.85
C LEU A 326 -11.98 35.28 53.07
N THR A 327 -11.07 34.37 53.37
CA THR A 327 -9.63 34.64 53.56
C THR A 327 -8.76 33.74 52.69
N GLY A 328 -7.51 34.16 52.47
CA GLY A 328 -6.52 33.41 51.69
C GLY A 328 -6.87 33.31 50.20
N VAL A 329 -7.68 34.24 49.68
CA VAL A 329 -8.17 34.24 48.30
C VAL A 329 -7.08 34.74 47.35
N SER A 330 -6.79 33.97 46.30
CA SER A 330 -5.90 34.40 45.22
C SER A 330 -6.65 34.99 44.04
N LYS A 331 -7.79 34.39 43.68
CA LYS A 331 -8.65 34.76 42.55
C LYS A 331 -10.09 34.53 42.95
N PHE A 332 -11.02 35.31 42.41
CA PHE A 332 -12.45 35.08 42.58
C PHE A 332 -13.18 35.54 41.32
N GLY A 333 -14.39 35.03 41.13
CA GLY A 333 -15.20 35.27 39.95
C GLY A 333 -16.65 34.89 40.21
N GLY A 334 -17.50 35.18 39.24
CA GLY A 334 -18.91 34.89 39.32
C GLY A 334 -19.64 35.28 38.05
N TYR A 335 -20.74 34.60 37.78
CA TYR A 335 -21.69 35.00 36.75
C TYR A 335 -23.08 34.99 37.36
N GLY A 336 -23.82 36.08 37.14
CA GLY A 336 -25.15 36.22 37.72
C GLY A 336 -25.13 36.28 39.25
N TYR A 337 -25.65 35.22 39.87
CA TYR A 337 -25.78 35.10 41.33
C TYR A 337 -24.97 33.93 41.90
N SER A 338 -24.04 33.36 41.12
CA SER A 338 -23.14 32.29 41.56
C SER A 338 -21.72 32.85 41.67
N THR A 339 -21.03 32.53 42.76
CA THR A 339 -19.70 33.09 43.10
C THR A 339 -18.71 31.97 43.40
N TYR A 340 -17.50 32.11 42.87
CA TYR A 340 -16.39 31.16 42.99
C TYR A 340 -15.15 31.89 43.51
N ALA A 341 -14.37 31.23 44.35
CA ALA A 341 -13.11 31.73 44.83
C ALA A 341 -12.06 30.62 44.84
N VAL A 342 -10.90 30.90 44.26
CA VAL A 342 -9.72 30.06 44.35
C VAL A 342 -8.83 30.64 45.44
N LYS A 343 -8.53 29.83 46.45
CA LYS A 343 -7.57 30.18 47.50
C LYS A 343 -6.14 29.95 47.04
N THR A 344 -5.20 30.62 47.70
CA THR A 344 -3.74 30.51 47.47
C THR A 344 -3.20 29.09 47.58
N ASN A 345 -3.85 28.22 48.36
CA ASN A 345 -3.52 26.80 48.45
C ASN A 345 -4.08 25.94 47.29
N GLY A 346 -4.74 26.55 46.29
CA GLY A 346 -5.34 25.85 45.15
C GLY A 346 -6.72 25.23 45.40
N THR A 347 -7.40 25.57 46.50
CA THR A 347 -8.76 25.08 46.76
C THR A 347 -9.84 25.98 46.13
N LEU A 348 -10.88 25.37 45.58
CA LEU A 348 -12.05 26.05 45.03
C LEU A 348 -13.19 26.07 46.04
N TRP A 349 -13.71 27.27 46.27
CA TRP A 349 -14.84 27.55 47.15
C TRP A 349 -15.97 28.17 46.35
N ILE A 350 -17.20 27.78 46.66
CA ILE A 350 -18.41 28.21 45.95
C ILE A 350 -19.47 28.74 46.91
N THR A 351 -20.36 29.60 46.41
CA THR A 351 -21.55 30.10 47.11
C THR A 351 -22.53 30.72 46.10
N GLY A 352 -23.80 30.86 46.47
CA GLY A 352 -24.83 31.53 45.68
C GLY A 352 -25.82 30.59 45.01
N PHE A 353 -26.34 31.06 43.87
CA PHE A 353 -27.38 30.40 43.09
C PHE A 353 -26.91 29.08 42.47
N ASN A 354 -27.75 28.05 42.49
CA ASN A 354 -27.38 26.69 42.08
C ASN A 354 -28.50 25.90 41.35
N SER A 355 -29.51 26.56 40.76
CA SER A 355 -30.67 25.85 40.20
C SER A 355 -30.33 24.87 39.05
N LYS A 356 -29.18 25.07 38.40
CA LYS A 356 -28.68 24.24 37.29
C LYS A 356 -27.53 23.32 37.71
N GLY A 357 -27.12 23.33 38.98
CA GLY A 357 -25.95 22.57 39.45
C GLY A 357 -24.63 23.26 39.11
N GLU A 358 -24.65 24.55 38.79
CA GLU A 358 -23.48 25.33 38.38
C GLU A 358 -22.38 25.40 39.45
N LEU A 359 -22.71 25.17 40.73
CA LEU A 359 -21.72 25.14 41.81
C LEU A 359 -20.99 23.78 41.94
N GLY A 360 -21.50 22.73 41.30
CA GLY A 360 -20.87 21.40 41.29
C GLY A 360 -20.82 20.72 42.66
N ASP A 361 -21.74 21.05 43.55
CA ASP A 361 -21.73 20.65 44.96
C ASP A 361 -22.54 19.37 45.27
N GLY A 362 -23.03 18.71 44.21
CA GLY A 362 -23.89 17.53 44.25
C GLY A 362 -25.39 17.84 44.24
N THR A 363 -25.80 19.10 44.38
CA THR A 363 -27.19 19.50 44.54
C THR A 363 -27.64 20.50 43.48
N THR A 364 -28.90 20.94 43.58
CA THR A 364 -29.44 22.09 42.85
C THR A 364 -30.01 23.15 43.79
N THR A 365 -29.51 23.18 45.02
CA THR A 365 -29.95 24.08 46.08
C THR A 365 -28.90 25.16 46.29
N ASP A 366 -29.36 26.40 46.47
CA ASP A 366 -28.48 27.54 46.68
C ASP A 366 -27.59 27.36 47.91
N VAL A 367 -26.31 27.68 47.75
CA VAL A 367 -25.30 27.53 48.79
C VAL A 367 -25.14 28.88 49.49
N LYS A 368 -25.59 28.99 50.74
CA LYS A 368 -25.65 30.28 51.45
C LYS A 368 -24.35 30.67 52.15
N ALA A 369 -23.46 29.72 52.37
CA ALA A 369 -22.16 29.91 53.00
C ALA A 369 -21.07 29.29 52.14
N TRP A 370 -19.90 29.91 52.10
CA TRP A 370 -18.76 29.41 51.34
C TRP A 370 -18.47 27.93 51.64
N LYS A 371 -18.51 27.10 50.59
CA LYS A 371 -18.28 25.65 50.66
C LYS A 371 -17.13 25.27 49.73
N GLN A 372 -16.15 24.54 50.25
CA GLN A 372 -15.08 23.98 49.43
C GLN A 372 -15.62 22.79 48.62
N VAL A 373 -15.27 22.72 47.33
CA VAL A 373 -15.73 21.64 46.43
C VAL A 373 -14.62 21.00 45.61
N MET A 374 -13.43 21.61 45.52
CA MET A 374 -12.31 21.06 44.73
C MET A 374 -10.94 21.51 45.28
N THR A 375 -9.89 20.75 44.96
CA THR A 375 -8.47 21.07 45.19
C THR A 375 -7.71 21.16 43.86
N ASP A 376 -6.46 21.64 43.93
CA ASP A 376 -5.52 21.68 42.80
C ASP A 376 -6.02 22.47 41.58
N VAL A 377 -6.80 23.52 41.83
CA VAL A 377 -7.34 24.41 40.81
C VAL A 377 -6.30 25.45 40.37
N ASP A 378 -6.16 25.62 39.06
CA ASP A 378 -5.36 26.70 38.45
C ASP A 378 -6.27 27.83 37.92
N GLN A 379 -7.30 27.46 37.16
CA GLN A 379 -8.25 28.39 36.55
C GLN A 379 -9.69 27.93 36.80
N VAL A 380 -10.57 28.90 37.01
CA VAL A 380 -12.02 28.73 37.02
C VAL A 380 -12.59 29.72 36.01
N LEU A 381 -13.55 29.25 35.21
CA LEU A 381 -14.31 30.08 34.28
C LEU A 381 -15.80 29.82 34.51
N GLU A 382 -16.52 30.89 34.83
CA GLU A 382 -17.97 30.88 34.88
C GLU A 382 -18.57 31.22 33.50
N ASP A 383 -19.69 30.57 33.19
CA ASP A 383 -20.57 30.90 32.07
C ASP A 383 -22.04 30.92 32.55
N SER A 384 -22.97 31.30 31.69
CA SER A 384 -24.30 31.80 32.08
C SER A 384 -25.13 30.89 33.01
N SER A 385 -24.88 29.58 32.98
CA SER A 385 -25.45 28.61 33.92
C SER A 385 -24.58 27.35 34.06
N CYS A 386 -23.28 27.46 33.77
CA CYS A 386 -22.33 26.35 33.90
C CYS A 386 -20.94 26.88 34.28
N ALA A 387 -20.06 26.01 34.74
CA ALA A 387 -18.72 26.38 35.14
C ALA A 387 -17.70 25.35 34.68
N TYR A 388 -16.49 25.85 34.41
CA TYR A 388 -15.34 25.10 33.94
C TYR A 388 -14.17 25.33 34.88
N VAL A 389 -13.43 24.27 35.21
CA VAL A 389 -12.22 24.34 36.03
C VAL A 389 -11.09 23.65 35.28
N ILE A 390 -9.96 24.34 35.18
CA ILE A 390 -8.69 23.72 34.78
C ILE A 390 -7.89 23.49 36.05
N LYS A 391 -7.56 22.23 36.32
CA LYS A 391 -6.64 21.87 37.39
C LYS A 391 -5.19 22.09 36.98
N LYS A 392 -4.30 22.13 37.98
CA LYS A 392 -2.84 22.30 37.78
C LYS A 392 -2.19 21.22 36.91
N ASP A 393 -2.82 20.05 36.79
CA ASP A 393 -2.41 18.95 35.92
C ASP A 393 -2.89 19.10 34.46
N GLY A 394 -3.61 20.17 34.14
CA GLY A 394 -4.17 20.43 32.82
C GLY A 394 -5.49 19.70 32.54
N THR A 395 -6.12 19.06 33.53
CA THR A 395 -7.46 18.46 33.36
C THR A 395 -8.56 19.52 33.42
N LEU A 396 -9.52 19.44 32.49
CA LEU A 396 -10.73 20.25 32.44
C LEU A 396 -11.89 19.52 33.11
N TRP A 397 -12.52 20.19 34.06
CA TRP A 397 -13.67 19.74 34.81
C TRP A 397 -14.86 20.65 34.56
N VAL A 398 -16.06 20.08 34.48
CA VAL A 398 -17.28 20.79 34.08
C VAL A 398 -18.44 20.49 35.04
N THR A 399 -19.36 21.45 35.18
CA THR A 399 -20.61 21.31 35.93
C THR A 399 -21.66 22.32 35.47
N GLY A 400 -22.92 22.09 35.78
CA GLY A 400 -24.05 22.99 35.54
C GLY A 400 -24.94 22.59 34.36
N SER A 401 -25.51 23.59 33.70
CA SER A 401 -26.42 23.43 32.55
C SER A 401 -25.71 22.79 31.35
N ASN A 402 -26.41 21.88 30.67
CA ASN A 402 -25.91 21.16 29.50
C ASN A 402 -26.93 21.04 28.36
N SER A 403 -27.96 21.87 28.33
CA SER A 403 -29.07 21.74 27.36
C SER A 403 -28.64 21.87 25.88
N SER A 404 -27.43 22.36 25.62
CA SER A 404 -26.85 22.53 24.29
C SER A 404 -25.64 21.64 24.06
N GLY A 405 -25.24 20.79 25.03
CA GLY A 405 -23.99 20.04 24.98
C GLY A 405 -22.76 20.86 25.39
N GLN A 406 -22.93 22.02 26.02
CA GLN A 406 -21.82 22.93 26.38
C GLN A 406 -20.79 22.32 27.34
N LEU A 407 -21.17 21.27 28.09
CA LEU A 407 -20.22 20.57 28.96
C LEU A 407 -19.35 19.58 28.18
N GLY A 408 -19.78 19.18 26.97
CA GLY A 408 -19.05 18.27 26.10
C GLY A 408 -18.93 16.86 26.65
N ASP A 409 -19.97 16.39 27.36
CA ASP A 409 -19.96 15.13 28.09
C ASP A 409 -20.69 13.96 27.43
N GLY A 410 -21.05 14.14 26.16
CA GLY A 410 -21.83 13.20 25.34
C GLY A 410 -23.34 13.29 25.56
N THR A 411 -23.82 14.17 26.44
CA THR A 411 -25.23 14.27 26.81
C THR A 411 -25.78 15.69 26.68
N ILE A 412 -27.08 15.86 26.94
CA ILE A 412 -27.75 17.16 27.08
C ILE A 412 -28.28 17.39 28.51
N THR A 413 -27.85 16.56 29.46
CA THR A 413 -28.34 16.57 30.84
C THR A 413 -27.42 17.39 31.72
N LYS A 414 -28.01 18.24 32.58
CA LYS A 414 -27.23 19.03 33.54
C LYS A 414 -26.40 18.11 34.46
N VAL A 415 -25.23 18.58 34.84
CA VAL A 415 -24.30 17.87 35.72
C VAL A 415 -24.21 18.66 37.03
N THR A 416 -24.42 18.01 38.18
CA THR A 416 -24.43 18.68 39.50
C THR A 416 -23.16 18.43 40.31
N THR A 417 -22.24 17.60 39.83
CA THR A 417 -20.94 17.33 40.44
C THR A 417 -19.85 17.61 39.43
N TRP A 418 -18.69 18.09 39.87
CA TRP A 418 -17.57 18.30 38.97
C TRP A 418 -17.18 17.00 38.26
N LYS A 419 -17.27 16.99 36.93
CA LYS A 419 -16.94 15.85 36.06
C LYS A 419 -15.70 16.17 35.22
N PRO A 420 -14.65 15.32 35.22
CA PRO A 420 -13.50 15.50 34.33
C PRO A 420 -13.92 15.16 32.90
N ILE A 421 -13.50 15.96 31.92
CA ILE A 421 -13.95 15.76 30.53
C ILE A 421 -12.87 15.89 29.47
N LEU A 422 -11.78 16.60 29.75
CA LEU A 422 -10.69 16.78 28.80
C LEU A 422 -9.37 16.89 29.55
N THR A 423 -8.27 16.49 28.91
CA THR A 423 -6.90 16.60 29.43
C THR A 423 -6.10 17.60 28.60
N GLU A 424 -4.93 18.00 29.12
CA GLU A 424 -3.97 18.85 28.42
C GLU A 424 -4.56 20.19 28.00
N VAL A 425 -5.51 20.72 28.78
CA VAL A 425 -6.17 22.00 28.50
C VAL A 425 -5.35 23.12 29.10
N LYS A 426 -4.87 24.02 28.23
CA LYS A 426 -4.18 25.26 28.62
C LYS A 426 -5.18 26.35 28.94
N LYS A 427 -6.31 26.37 28.21
CA LYS A 427 -7.34 27.39 28.35
C LYS A 427 -8.75 26.94 27.94
N ILE A 428 -9.74 27.55 28.57
CA ILE A 428 -11.17 27.43 28.27
C ILE A 428 -11.80 28.82 27.99
N ILE A 429 -12.73 28.87 27.04
CA ILE A 429 -13.65 29.97 26.77
C ILE A 429 -15.07 29.38 26.72
N GLY A 430 -16.01 29.93 27.50
CA GLY A 430 -17.42 29.54 27.50
C GLY A 430 -18.29 30.70 27.04
N VAL A 431 -19.32 30.43 26.24
CA VAL A 431 -20.11 31.42 25.52
C VAL A 431 -21.57 30.97 25.46
N SER A 432 -22.32 31.15 26.54
CA SER A 432 -23.79 30.98 26.58
C SER A 432 -24.34 29.84 25.71
N GLY A 433 -23.86 28.61 25.95
CA GLY A 433 -24.32 27.41 25.27
C GLY A 433 -23.28 26.74 24.37
N ASP A 434 -22.18 27.42 24.02
CA ASP A 434 -21.00 26.84 23.36
C ASP A 434 -19.72 27.08 24.16
N ALA A 435 -18.70 26.26 23.93
CA ALA A 435 -17.42 26.34 24.62
C ALA A 435 -16.23 25.93 23.72
N TYR A 436 -15.08 26.52 24.00
CA TYR A 436 -13.84 26.40 23.24
C TYR A 436 -12.68 26.12 24.20
N ALA A 437 -11.91 25.07 23.97
CA ALA A 437 -10.72 24.73 24.73
C ALA A 437 -9.48 24.83 23.85
N ILE A 438 -8.46 25.53 24.32
CA ILE A 438 -7.13 25.52 23.70
C ILE A 438 -6.28 24.54 24.50
N LYS A 439 -5.83 23.48 23.84
CA LYS A 439 -4.92 22.50 24.44
C LYS A 439 -3.48 23.00 24.49
N THR A 440 -2.66 22.33 25.28
CA THR A 440 -1.24 22.64 25.47
C THR A 440 -0.42 22.48 24.18
N ASP A 441 -0.88 21.62 23.27
CA ASP A 441 -0.35 21.44 21.90
C ASP A 441 -0.79 22.54 20.90
N GLY A 442 -1.58 23.53 21.35
CA GLY A 442 -2.08 24.63 20.53
C GLY A 442 -3.35 24.30 19.72
N THR A 443 -3.90 23.09 19.82
CA THR A 443 -5.13 22.70 19.11
C THR A 443 -6.37 23.34 19.76
N LEU A 444 -7.35 23.68 18.91
CA LEU A 444 -8.64 24.24 19.33
C LEU A 444 -9.71 23.16 19.31
N TRP A 445 -10.30 22.91 20.47
CA TRP A 445 -11.39 21.98 20.70
C TRP A 445 -12.67 22.75 20.99
N VAL A 446 -13.82 22.19 20.61
CA VAL A 446 -15.13 22.84 20.68
C VAL A 446 -16.20 21.88 21.18
N THR A 447 -17.24 22.44 21.80
CA THR A 447 -18.47 21.74 22.15
C THR A 447 -19.65 22.71 22.27
N GLY A 448 -20.86 22.19 22.30
CA GLY A 448 -22.08 22.92 22.59
C GLY A 448 -22.85 23.38 21.35
N ASN A 449 -23.50 24.54 21.47
CA ASN A 449 -24.38 25.11 20.48
C ASN A 449 -23.66 25.37 19.16
N ASN A 450 -24.20 24.86 18.05
CA ASN A 450 -23.65 25.07 16.72
C ASN A 450 -24.70 25.48 15.68
N LYS A 451 -25.87 25.98 16.11
CA LYS A 451 -27.01 26.28 15.22
C LYS A 451 -26.66 27.17 14.01
N TYR A 452 -25.62 28.01 14.14
CA TYR A 452 -25.17 28.93 13.09
C TYR A 452 -23.80 28.56 12.51
N GLY A 453 -23.22 27.42 12.91
CA GLY A 453 -21.88 27.00 12.50
C GLY A 453 -20.75 27.68 13.29
N GLN A 454 -21.03 28.26 14.47
CA GLN A 454 -20.05 29.03 15.25
C GLN A 454 -18.84 28.23 15.72
N LEU A 455 -18.93 26.90 15.74
CA LEU A 455 -17.81 26.01 16.09
C LEU A 455 -16.86 25.82 14.89
N GLY A 456 -17.32 26.08 13.67
CA GLY A 456 -16.51 26.10 12.46
C GLY A 456 -16.10 24.72 11.95
N ASP A 457 -16.87 23.68 12.28
CA ASP A 457 -16.64 22.26 11.97
C ASP A 457 -17.29 21.80 10.65
N GLY A 458 -17.90 22.73 9.91
CA GLY A 458 -18.65 22.47 8.68
C GLY A 458 -20.12 22.11 8.90
N THR A 459 -20.58 21.98 10.14
CA THR A 459 -21.96 21.57 10.45
C THR A 459 -22.77 22.69 11.12
N THR A 460 -24.06 22.44 11.33
CA THR A 460 -24.96 23.28 12.15
C THR A 460 -25.56 22.51 13.33
N THR A 461 -25.00 21.34 13.63
CA THR A 461 -25.48 20.44 14.67
C THR A 461 -24.67 20.65 15.94
N ASN A 462 -25.36 20.75 17.08
CA ASN A 462 -24.69 20.88 18.37
C ASN A 462 -23.70 19.74 18.60
N ILE A 463 -22.53 20.07 19.14
CA ILE A 463 -21.48 19.11 19.46
C ILE A 463 -21.67 18.72 20.92
N LEU A 464 -21.95 17.43 21.18
CA LEU A 464 -22.23 16.95 22.53
C LEU A 464 -20.98 16.48 23.27
N SER A 465 -19.90 16.20 22.56
CA SER A 465 -18.62 15.74 23.09
C SER A 465 -17.50 16.65 22.59
N TRP A 466 -16.59 17.04 23.48
CA TRP A 466 -15.41 17.80 23.08
C TRP A 466 -14.69 17.14 21.90
N CYS A 467 -14.48 17.91 20.83
CA CYS A 467 -13.77 17.44 19.65
C CYS A 467 -12.90 18.55 19.03
N PRO A 468 -11.91 18.20 18.18
CA PRO A 468 -11.18 19.19 17.40
C PRO A 468 -12.12 20.03 16.56
N SER A 469 -11.89 21.35 16.52
CA SER A 469 -12.73 22.29 15.78
C SER A 469 -12.54 22.26 14.27
N GLU A 470 -11.70 21.35 13.76
CA GLU A 470 -11.51 21.17 12.32
C GLU A 470 -12.78 20.63 11.67
N ALA A 471 -12.90 20.86 10.35
CA ALA A 471 -14.03 20.31 9.60
C ALA A 471 -14.11 18.78 9.77
N LYS A 472 -15.34 18.26 9.83
CA LYS A 472 -15.61 16.81 9.81
C LYS A 472 -14.89 16.17 8.62
N LYS A 473 -14.00 15.22 8.88
CA LYS A 473 -13.23 14.47 7.87
C LYS A 473 -13.26 13.00 8.18
N LEU A 474 -13.44 12.18 7.13
CA LEU A 474 -13.44 10.73 7.24
C LEU A 474 -12.10 10.22 7.79
N SER A 475 -12.14 9.58 8.96
CA SER A 475 -10.95 9.06 9.65
C SER A 475 -10.75 7.57 9.34
N SER A 476 -11.81 6.77 9.50
CA SER A 476 -11.81 5.32 9.28
C SER A 476 -13.21 4.81 8.95
N ILE A 477 -13.30 3.56 8.49
CA ILE A 477 -14.55 2.79 8.43
C ILE A 477 -14.35 1.43 9.08
N ALA A 478 -15.43 0.84 9.59
CA ALA A 478 -15.44 -0.49 10.19
C ALA A 478 -16.73 -1.24 9.82
N VAL A 479 -16.63 -2.56 9.66
CA VAL A 479 -17.82 -3.42 9.60
C VAL A 479 -18.26 -3.69 11.04
N THR A 480 -19.35 -3.06 11.47
CA THR A 480 -19.88 -3.17 12.84
C THR A 480 -20.88 -4.30 12.99
N THR A 481 -21.49 -4.73 11.88
CA THR A 481 -22.32 -5.93 11.78
C THR A 481 -21.91 -6.70 10.52
N PRO A 482 -21.43 -7.95 10.63
CA PRO A 482 -21.10 -8.78 9.47
C PRO A 482 -22.32 -9.11 8.59
N PRO A 483 -22.13 -9.51 7.31
CA PRO A 483 -23.22 -9.99 6.46
C PRO A 483 -23.88 -11.26 7.03
N THR A 484 -25.15 -11.46 6.71
CA THR A 484 -25.91 -12.66 7.13
C THR A 484 -25.37 -13.93 6.47
N LYS A 485 -24.88 -13.84 5.24
CA LYS A 485 -24.21 -14.91 4.52
C LYS A 485 -22.71 -14.76 4.68
N ALA A 486 -22.07 -15.77 5.27
CA ALA A 486 -20.61 -15.80 5.48
C ALA A 486 -19.89 -16.85 4.62
N THR A 487 -20.64 -17.77 4.02
CA THR A 487 -20.12 -18.86 3.19
C THR A 487 -20.74 -18.80 1.80
N TYR A 488 -19.90 -18.90 0.79
CA TYR A 488 -20.27 -18.82 -0.62
C TYR A 488 -19.75 -20.05 -1.37
N ILE A 489 -20.43 -20.41 -2.44
CA ILE A 489 -19.93 -21.40 -3.40
C ILE A 489 -19.15 -20.66 -4.47
N GLU A 490 -18.04 -21.25 -4.95
CA GLU A 490 -17.26 -20.71 -6.06
C GLU A 490 -18.14 -20.28 -7.24
N GLY A 491 -17.96 -19.03 -7.69
CA GLY A 491 -18.74 -18.37 -8.74
C GLY A 491 -19.94 -17.56 -8.24
N GLU A 492 -20.32 -17.64 -6.96
CA GLU A 492 -21.32 -16.73 -6.40
C GLU A 492 -20.79 -15.30 -6.26
N ASN A 493 -21.71 -14.32 -6.25
CA ASN A 493 -21.39 -12.94 -5.87
C ASN A 493 -21.61 -12.74 -4.37
N PHE A 494 -20.85 -11.82 -3.78
CA PHE A 494 -20.95 -11.41 -2.39
C PHE A 494 -22.33 -10.79 -2.11
N ASP A 495 -22.99 -11.32 -1.08
CA ASP A 495 -24.26 -10.81 -0.59
C ASP A 495 -24.01 -9.92 0.64
N ALA A 496 -24.21 -8.62 0.47
CA ALA A 496 -24.04 -7.63 1.53
C ALA A 496 -25.23 -7.56 2.51
N ALA A 497 -26.26 -8.40 2.35
CA ALA A 497 -27.46 -8.37 3.20
C ALA A 497 -27.10 -8.47 4.70
N GLY A 498 -27.69 -7.57 5.49
CA GLY A 498 -27.46 -7.47 6.94
C GLY A 498 -26.12 -6.86 7.37
N MET A 499 -25.20 -6.59 6.43
CA MET A 499 -23.93 -5.94 6.75
C MET A 499 -24.15 -4.46 7.10
N VAL A 500 -23.53 -3.99 8.18
CA VAL A 500 -23.54 -2.58 8.59
C VAL A 500 -22.12 -2.06 8.61
N VAL A 501 -21.86 -1.00 7.83
CA VAL A 501 -20.58 -0.30 7.77
C VAL A 501 -20.73 1.02 8.50
N THR A 502 -19.86 1.27 9.46
CA THR A 502 -19.83 2.50 10.25
C THR A 502 -18.58 3.30 9.93
N ALA A 503 -18.74 4.53 9.48
CA ALA A 503 -17.67 5.51 9.34
C ALA A 503 -17.40 6.22 10.66
N THR A 504 -16.13 6.51 10.95
CA THR A 504 -15.67 7.32 12.08
C THR A 504 -14.95 8.55 11.55
N TYR A 505 -15.19 9.70 12.17
CA TYR A 505 -14.66 10.99 11.77
C TYR A 505 -13.61 11.51 12.74
N ASN A 506 -12.79 12.47 12.29
CA ASN A 506 -11.79 13.16 13.13
C ASN A 506 -12.39 13.85 14.36
N ASN A 507 -13.68 14.21 14.32
CA ASN A 507 -14.40 14.79 15.44
C ASN A 507 -14.98 13.75 16.42
N GLY A 508 -14.70 12.45 16.23
CA GLY A 508 -15.16 11.35 17.08
C GLY A 508 -16.60 10.88 16.81
N THR A 509 -17.34 11.54 15.93
CA THR A 509 -18.68 11.08 15.54
C THR A 509 -18.61 9.84 14.64
N THR A 510 -19.72 9.11 14.56
CA THR A 510 -19.87 7.95 13.69
C THR A 510 -21.16 8.02 12.89
N ALA A 511 -21.17 7.45 11.69
CA ALA A 511 -22.38 7.32 10.87
C ALA A 511 -22.41 5.97 10.16
N VAL A 512 -23.61 5.39 10.02
CA VAL A 512 -23.82 4.24 9.13
C VAL A 512 -23.71 4.73 7.69
N VAL A 513 -22.90 4.06 6.89
CA VAL A 513 -22.60 4.45 5.51
C VAL A 513 -22.77 3.27 4.56
N ASN A 514 -23.07 3.56 3.30
CA ASN A 514 -23.11 2.56 2.25
C ASN A 514 -21.75 2.50 1.55
N GLY A 515 -20.93 1.51 1.92
CA GLY A 515 -19.67 1.24 1.24
C GLY A 515 -19.87 0.52 -0.10
N THR A 516 -18.93 0.71 -1.03
CA THR A 516 -18.84 -0.08 -2.26
C THR A 516 -17.97 -1.31 -2.03
N VAL A 517 -18.40 -2.46 -2.56
CA VAL A 517 -17.63 -3.71 -2.50
C VAL A 517 -16.71 -3.80 -3.73
N ASP A 518 -15.41 -4.02 -3.52
CA ASP A 518 -14.42 -3.99 -4.60
C ASP A 518 -14.20 -5.35 -5.28
N ASN A 519 -14.20 -6.44 -4.51
CA ASN A 519 -13.87 -7.79 -4.98
C ASN A 519 -15.00 -8.79 -4.67
N GLY A 520 -16.24 -8.35 -4.83
CA GLY A 520 -17.44 -9.11 -4.49
C GLY A 520 -18.00 -9.98 -5.61
N ASP A 521 -17.57 -9.81 -6.86
CA ASP A 521 -18.15 -10.55 -7.98
C ASP A 521 -17.35 -11.82 -8.31
N ASN A 522 -18.04 -12.89 -8.69
CA ASN A 522 -17.47 -14.18 -9.11
C ASN A 522 -16.40 -14.72 -8.13
N LEU A 523 -16.81 -14.95 -6.88
CA LEU A 523 -15.91 -15.35 -5.80
C LEU A 523 -15.19 -16.66 -6.12
N THR A 524 -13.89 -16.71 -5.80
CA THR A 524 -13.04 -17.90 -5.99
C THR A 524 -12.69 -18.50 -4.63
N THR A 525 -12.21 -19.75 -4.62
CA THR A 525 -11.75 -20.41 -3.37
C THR A 525 -10.54 -19.72 -2.74
N GLU A 526 -9.83 -18.84 -3.47
CA GLU A 526 -8.77 -17.99 -2.94
C GLU A 526 -9.29 -16.71 -2.27
N THR A 527 -10.56 -16.34 -2.51
CA THR A 527 -11.18 -15.14 -1.93
C THR A 527 -11.54 -15.37 -0.46
N ASN A 528 -10.62 -15.02 0.45
CA ASN A 528 -10.81 -15.16 1.90
C ASN A 528 -11.42 -13.93 2.60
N SER A 529 -11.54 -12.80 1.89
CA SER A 529 -12.12 -11.58 2.41
C SER A 529 -12.58 -10.64 1.31
N ILE A 530 -13.54 -9.79 1.66
CA ILE A 530 -14.09 -8.75 0.81
C ILE A 530 -13.58 -7.39 1.27
N THR A 531 -13.16 -6.55 0.34
CA THR A 531 -12.77 -5.16 0.60
C THR A 531 -13.97 -4.25 0.40
N ILE A 532 -14.35 -3.54 1.46
CA ILE A 532 -15.35 -2.49 1.46
C ILE A 532 -14.60 -1.17 1.38
N ARG A 533 -15.02 -0.29 0.47
CA ARG A 533 -14.52 1.07 0.29
C ARG A 533 -15.61 2.09 0.59
N TYR A 534 -15.25 3.19 1.24
CA TYR A 534 -16.11 4.36 1.36
C TYR A 534 -15.30 5.62 1.07
N THR A 535 -15.88 6.54 0.29
CA THR A 535 -15.28 7.82 -0.06
C THR A 535 -16.24 8.95 0.30
N GLU A 536 -15.76 9.92 1.07
CA GLU A 536 -16.47 11.15 1.41
C GLU A 536 -15.48 12.32 1.32
N ASP A 537 -15.88 13.41 0.66
CA ASP A 537 -15.07 14.62 0.45
C ASP A 537 -13.65 14.35 -0.11
N GLY A 538 -13.54 13.37 -1.01
CA GLY A 538 -12.26 12.99 -1.64
C GLY A 538 -11.33 12.16 -0.76
N ILE A 539 -11.72 11.81 0.47
CA ILE A 539 -10.99 10.90 1.35
C ILE A 539 -11.58 9.50 1.20
N THR A 540 -10.74 8.53 0.84
CA THR A 540 -11.14 7.12 0.72
C THR A 540 -10.58 6.30 1.88
N LYS A 541 -11.43 5.47 2.48
CA LYS A 541 -11.06 4.47 3.48
C LYS A 541 -11.55 3.10 3.07
N THR A 542 -10.80 2.07 3.45
CA THR A 542 -11.13 0.67 3.17
C THR A 542 -11.12 -0.13 4.47
N VAL A 543 -11.94 -1.19 4.50
CA VAL A 543 -11.95 -2.23 5.54
C VAL A 543 -12.20 -3.58 4.89
N THR A 544 -11.64 -4.64 5.45
CA THR A 544 -11.84 -6.01 4.96
C THR A 544 -12.83 -6.77 5.83
N GLN A 545 -13.78 -7.48 5.22
CA GLN A 545 -14.69 -8.42 5.86
C GLN A 545 -14.30 -9.85 5.49
N PRO A 546 -13.93 -10.73 6.44
CA PRO A 546 -13.64 -12.13 6.13
C PRO A 546 -14.89 -12.87 5.63
N ILE A 547 -14.69 -13.77 4.67
CA ILE A 547 -15.70 -14.69 4.13
C ILE A 547 -15.07 -16.07 3.90
N THR A 548 -15.89 -17.09 3.66
CA THR A 548 -15.43 -18.43 3.24
C THR A 548 -16.01 -18.77 1.89
N VAL A 549 -15.19 -19.24 0.95
CA VAL A 549 -15.65 -19.72 -0.36
C VAL A 549 -15.32 -21.20 -0.49
N THR A 550 -16.35 -22.03 -0.61
CA THR A 550 -16.23 -23.48 -0.81
C THR A 550 -16.17 -23.82 -2.31
N PRO A 551 -15.34 -24.79 -2.72
CA PRO A 551 -15.23 -25.19 -4.12
C PRO A 551 -16.56 -25.71 -4.66
N LYS A 552 -16.84 -25.41 -5.93
CA LYS A 552 -18.03 -25.92 -6.62
C LYS A 552 -17.76 -27.35 -7.11
N LEU A 553 -18.47 -28.32 -6.53
CA LEU A 553 -18.25 -29.74 -6.77
C LEU A 553 -19.12 -30.29 -7.90
N LEU A 554 -18.52 -31.13 -8.74
CA LEU A 554 -19.16 -31.78 -9.89
C LEU A 554 -19.99 -32.99 -9.42
N SER A 555 -21.29 -32.98 -9.71
CA SER A 555 -22.22 -34.05 -9.34
C SER A 555 -22.32 -35.14 -10.42
N SER A 556 -22.57 -34.72 -11.67
CA SER A 556 -22.65 -35.61 -12.84
C SER A 556 -22.25 -34.89 -14.13
N ILE A 557 -22.03 -35.66 -15.19
CA ILE A 557 -22.07 -35.14 -16.56
C ILE A 557 -23.05 -35.98 -17.39
N GLU A 558 -23.66 -35.35 -18.38
CA GLU A 558 -24.59 -35.97 -19.31
C GLU A 558 -24.29 -35.52 -20.74
N ILE A 559 -24.40 -36.44 -21.70
CA ILE A 559 -24.33 -36.09 -23.13
C ILE A 559 -25.76 -35.76 -23.56
N THR A 560 -26.07 -34.47 -23.65
CA THR A 560 -27.43 -34.00 -23.98
C THR A 560 -27.68 -33.93 -25.48
N LYS A 561 -26.61 -33.93 -26.28
CA LYS A 561 -26.66 -34.10 -27.74
C LYS A 561 -25.53 -35.01 -28.20
N ALA A 562 -25.90 -36.09 -28.89
CA ALA A 562 -24.95 -37.02 -29.53
C ALA A 562 -24.11 -36.32 -30.62
N PRO A 563 -22.90 -36.83 -30.94
CA PRO A 563 -22.10 -36.32 -32.06
C PRO A 563 -22.81 -36.52 -33.40
N ASP A 564 -22.40 -35.75 -34.40
CA ASP A 564 -22.97 -35.82 -35.75
C ASP A 564 -22.62 -37.15 -36.46
N LYS A 565 -21.52 -37.82 -36.05
CA LYS A 565 -21.10 -39.14 -36.54
C LYS A 565 -21.13 -40.20 -35.44
N THR A 566 -21.92 -41.26 -35.64
CA THR A 566 -22.08 -42.38 -34.69
C THR A 566 -21.69 -43.75 -35.26
N VAL A 567 -21.37 -43.81 -36.56
CA VAL A 567 -20.92 -45.04 -37.25
C VAL A 567 -19.53 -44.82 -37.82
N TYR A 568 -18.63 -45.76 -37.56
CA TYR A 568 -17.21 -45.71 -37.87
C TYR A 568 -16.75 -47.00 -38.55
N PHE A 569 -15.59 -46.95 -39.19
CA PHE A 569 -14.83 -48.12 -39.61
C PHE A 569 -13.62 -48.34 -38.69
N GLU A 570 -13.17 -49.59 -38.61
CA GLU A 570 -11.99 -49.98 -37.83
C GLU A 570 -10.77 -49.10 -38.17
N GLY A 571 -10.18 -48.51 -37.14
CA GLY A 571 -9.04 -47.58 -37.23
C GLY A 571 -9.41 -46.10 -37.35
N GLU A 572 -10.68 -45.73 -37.51
CA GLU A 572 -11.09 -44.33 -37.45
C GLU A 572 -11.00 -43.75 -36.02
N ASN A 573 -10.79 -42.45 -35.90
CA ASN A 573 -10.91 -41.72 -34.63
C ASN A 573 -12.35 -41.22 -34.44
N PHE A 574 -12.81 -41.20 -33.19
CA PHE A 574 -14.08 -40.65 -32.78
C PHE A 574 -14.14 -39.15 -33.08
N ASP A 575 -15.19 -38.72 -33.77
CA ASP A 575 -15.44 -37.33 -34.10
C ASP A 575 -16.37 -36.71 -33.04
N VAL A 576 -15.86 -35.71 -32.32
CA VAL A 576 -16.58 -34.98 -31.28
C VAL A 576 -17.52 -33.91 -31.84
N ALA A 577 -17.48 -33.65 -33.15
CA ALA A 577 -18.29 -32.61 -33.78
C ALA A 577 -19.78 -32.81 -33.50
N GLY A 578 -20.44 -31.70 -33.13
CA GLY A 578 -21.87 -31.68 -32.83
C GLY A 578 -22.28 -32.17 -31.44
N MET A 579 -21.37 -32.79 -30.66
CA MET A 579 -21.63 -33.32 -29.32
C MET A 579 -21.73 -32.21 -28.27
N ILE A 580 -22.74 -32.27 -27.40
CA ILE A 580 -22.90 -31.35 -26.25
C ILE A 580 -22.87 -32.18 -24.96
N VAL A 581 -21.94 -31.83 -24.07
CA VAL A 581 -21.81 -32.42 -22.74
C VAL A 581 -22.22 -31.38 -21.71
N MET A 582 -23.22 -31.66 -20.90
CA MET A 582 -23.66 -30.83 -19.79
C MET A 582 -23.12 -31.38 -18.48
N ALA A 583 -22.41 -30.54 -17.73
CA ALA A 583 -22.01 -30.84 -16.36
C ALA A 583 -23.06 -30.32 -15.39
N THR A 584 -23.47 -31.15 -14.44
CA THR A 584 -24.36 -30.81 -13.33
C THR A 584 -23.55 -30.78 -12.04
N TYR A 585 -23.69 -29.70 -11.26
CA TYR A 585 -22.99 -29.49 -10.00
C TYR A 585 -23.90 -29.82 -8.81
N GLU A 586 -23.32 -30.03 -7.62
CA GLU A 586 -24.07 -30.36 -6.41
C GLU A 586 -25.08 -29.26 -5.99
N ASP A 587 -24.87 -28.03 -6.45
CA ASP A 587 -25.81 -26.91 -6.27
C ASP A 587 -27.00 -26.93 -7.26
N GLY A 588 -27.07 -27.95 -8.12
CA GLY A 588 -28.10 -28.12 -9.15
C GLY A 588 -27.89 -27.29 -10.42
N SER A 589 -26.88 -26.44 -10.48
CA SER A 589 -26.57 -25.68 -11.69
C SER A 589 -25.98 -26.58 -12.78
N THR A 590 -26.19 -26.19 -14.04
CA THR A 590 -25.66 -26.92 -15.21
C THR A 590 -24.86 -26.01 -16.13
N THR A 591 -23.82 -26.53 -16.78
CA THR A 591 -23.06 -25.79 -17.79
C THR A 591 -22.55 -26.70 -18.89
N ALA A 592 -22.48 -26.19 -20.12
CA ALA A 592 -21.88 -26.93 -21.23
C ALA A 592 -20.36 -27.00 -21.04
N VAL A 593 -19.78 -28.19 -21.15
CA VAL A 593 -18.35 -28.43 -20.91
C VAL A 593 -17.73 -29.20 -22.08
N ASN A 594 -16.41 -29.05 -22.25
CA ASN A 594 -15.65 -29.85 -23.18
C ASN A 594 -15.18 -31.13 -22.48
N GLY A 595 -15.88 -32.24 -22.72
CA GLY A 595 -15.48 -33.55 -22.23
C GLY A 595 -14.25 -34.10 -22.97
N VAL A 596 -13.44 -34.89 -22.28
CA VAL A 596 -12.30 -35.63 -22.82
C VAL A 596 -12.74 -37.05 -23.15
N VAL A 597 -12.60 -37.45 -24.41
CA VAL A 597 -12.89 -38.81 -24.87
C VAL A 597 -11.67 -39.70 -24.62
N THR A 598 -11.84 -40.79 -23.88
CA THR A 598 -10.71 -41.59 -23.36
C THR A 598 -10.39 -42.85 -24.19
N ASN A 599 -11.36 -43.34 -24.96
CA ASN A 599 -11.22 -44.53 -25.83
C ASN A 599 -11.66 -44.24 -27.28
N GLY A 600 -11.47 -42.99 -27.74
CA GLY A 600 -11.90 -42.51 -29.06
C GLY A 600 -10.83 -42.56 -30.15
N THR A 601 -9.66 -43.14 -29.92
CA THR A 601 -8.55 -43.17 -30.90
C THR A 601 -8.41 -44.56 -31.49
N ALA A 602 -8.27 -44.65 -32.82
CA ALA A 602 -8.12 -45.89 -33.57
C ALA A 602 -9.14 -46.97 -33.16
N LEU A 603 -10.43 -46.66 -33.35
CA LEU A 603 -11.54 -47.47 -32.88
C LEU A 603 -11.44 -48.92 -33.40
N ALA A 604 -11.39 -49.87 -32.48
CA ALA A 604 -11.30 -51.30 -32.80
C ALA A 604 -12.68 -51.88 -33.12
N LYS A 605 -12.72 -52.91 -33.97
CA LYS A 605 -13.93 -53.69 -34.24
C LYS A 605 -14.47 -54.27 -32.92
N GLY A 606 -15.76 -54.03 -32.64
CA GLY A 606 -16.41 -54.42 -31.39
C GLY A 606 -16.48 -53.33 -30.33
N THR A 607 -15.92 -52.14 -30.58
CA THR A 607 -16.18 -50.96 -29.75
C THR A 607 -17.63 -50.49 -29.97
N ASP A 608 -18.47 -50.56 -28.95
CA ASP A 608 -19.90 -50.20 -28.99
C ASP A 608 -20.20 -48.82 -28.38
N SER A 609 -19.19 -48.21 -27.74
CA SER A 609 -19.33 -46.92 -27.08
C SER A 609 -17.99 -46.25 -26.79
N VAL A 610 -18.01 -44.92 -26.68
CA VAL A 610 -16.90 -44.14 -26.15
C VAL A 610 -17.23 -43.51 -24.80
N THR A 611 -16.24 -43.43 -23.92
CA THR A 611 -16.35 -42.82 -22.60
C THR A 611 -15.86 -41.38 -22.66
N VAL A 612 -16.76 -40.46 -22.38
CA VAL A 612 -16.50 -39.03 -22.22
C VAL A 612 -16.31 -38.74 -20.74
N SER A 613 -15.25 -38.03 -20.37
CA SER A 613 -14.95 -37.67 -18.98
C SER A 613 -14.81 -36.16 -18.83
N TYR A 614 -15.16 -35.63 -17.66
CA TYR A 614 -14.91 -34.23 -17.31
C TYR A 614 -14.43 -34.17 -15.87
N THR A 615 -13.36 -33.40 -15.63
CA THR A 615 -12.75 -33.24 -14.31
C THR A 615 -12.78 -31.77 -13.92
N LYS A 616 -13.34 -31.46 -12.76
CA LYS A 616 -13.30 -30.13 -12.15
C LYS A 616 -13.06 -30.25 -10.65
N ASN A 617 -12.16 -29.43 -10.12
CA ASN A 617 -11.78 -29.43 -8.70
C ASN A 617 -11.39 -30.82 -8.17
N GLY A 618 -10.68 -31.62 -8.98
CA GLY A 618 -10.23 -32.97 -8.62
C GLY A 618 -11.30 -34.07 -8.68
N VAL A 619 -12.55 -33.73 -8.99
CA VAL A 619 -13.65 -34.70 -9.15
C VAL A 619 -13.87 -34.99 -10.63
N THR A 620 -13.73 -36.25 -11.04
CA THR A 620 -13.99 -36.72 -12.41
C THR A 620 -15.33 -37.43 -12.48
N LYS A 621 -16.14 -37.08 -13.49
CA LYS A 621 -17.38 -37.80 -13.84
C LYS A 621 -17.31 -38.25 -15.30
N THR A 622 -18.00 -39.33 -15.61
CA THR A 622 -18.00 -39.96 -16.94
C THR A 622 -19.41 -40.15 -17.47
N ALA A 623 -19.59 -40.02 -18.78
CA ALA A 623 -20.78 -40.40 -19.53
C ALA A 623 -20.36 -41.26 -20.73
N VAL A 624 -21.27 -42.08 -21.23
CA VAL A 624 -20.99 -43.03 -22.32
C VAL A 624 -21.79 -42.62 -23.56
N GLN A 625 -21.11 -42.48 -24.70
CA GLN A 625 -21.72 -42.24 -26.00
C GLN A 625 -21.69 -43.53 -26.83
N PRO A 626 -22.83 -44.17 -27.14
CA PRO A 626 -22.89 -45.32 -28.03
C PRO A 626 -22.39 -45.00 -29.45
N ILE A 627 -21.66 -45.93 -30.06
CA ILE A 627 -21.16 -45.89 -31.46
C ILE A 627 -21.21 -47.27 -32.11
N THR A 628 -20.99 -47.36 -33.43
CA THR A 628 -20.85 -48.63 -34.16
C THR A 628 -19.57 -48.64 -34.98
N VAL A 629 -18.76 -49.71 -34.93
CA VAL A 629 -17.49 -49.83 -35.69
C VAL A 629 -17.52 -51.05 -36.62
N ASN A 630 -17.48 -50.81 -37.94
CA ASN A 630 -17.49 -51.82 -39.01
C ASN A 630 -16.07 -52.23 -39.46
N ALA A 631 -15.88 -53.44 -39.99
CA ALA A 631 -14.59 -53.91 -40.51
C ALA A 631 -14.33 -53.47 -41.97
N LYS A 632 -13.07 -53.21 -42.36
CA LYS A 632 -12.66 -52.93 -43.75
C LYS A 632 -12.28 -54.22 -44.51
N GLN A 633 -12.59 -54.32 -45.81
CA GLN A 633 -12.27 -55.51 -46.65
C GLN A 633 -11.30 -55.19 -47.80
N LEU A 634 -10.37 -56.11 -48.12
CA LEU A 634 -9.40 -55.96 -49.22
C LEU A 634 -10.07 -56.12 -50.59
N ILE A 635 -10.06 -55.06 -51.41
CA ILE A 635 -10.71 -55.02 -52.72
C ILE A 635 -9.73 -55.34 -53.86
N SER A 636 -8.56 -54.71 -53.88
CA SER A 636 -7.54 -54.88 -54.94
C SER A 636 -6.13 -54.55 -54.45
N ILE A 637 -5.12 -54.94 -55.24
CA ILE A 637 -3.74 -54.45 -55.13
C ILE A 637 -3.23 -53.94 -56.49
N ALA A 638 -2.31 -53.00 -56.47
CA ALA A 638 -1.62 -52.50 -57.66
C ALA A 638 -0.15 -52.22 -57.38
N VAL A 639 0.74 -52.49 -58.34
CA VAL A 639 2.10 -51.95 -58.33
C VAL A 639 2.02 -50.49 -58.73
N THR A 640 2.22 -49.59 -57.76
CA THR A 640 2.14 -48.14 -57.95
C THR A 640 3.50 -47.50 -58.19
N THR A 641 4.58 -48.24 -57.93
CA THR A 641 5.95 -47.87 -58.35
C THR A 641 6.68 -49.14 -58.78
N ALA A 642 7.23 -49.14 -60.00
CA ALA A 642 7.97 -50.27 -60.55
C ALA A 642 9.32 -50.47 -59.83
N PRO A 643 9.88 -51.69 -59.79
CA PRO A 643 11.20 -51.95 -59.23
C PRO A 643 12.29 -51.21 -60.01
N THR A 644 13.39 -50.96 -59.32
CA THR A 644 14.56 -50.26 -59.89
C THR A 644 15.27 -51.05 -60.98
N LYS A 645 15.17 -52.39 -60.97
CA LYS A 645 15.75 -53.28 -61.98
C LYS A 645 14.66 -53.85 -62.90
N ALA A 646 14.75 -53.53 -64.18
CA ALA A 646 13.80 -53.99 -65.22
C ALA A 646 14.39 -55.03 -66.19
N THR A 647 15.72 -55.18 -66.20
CA THR A 647 16.43 -56.09 -67.12
C THR A 647 17.35 -57.00 -66.34
N TYR A 648 17.35 -58.27 -66.72
CA TYR A 648 18.00 -59.37 -66.04
C TYR A 648 18.85 -60.17 -67.01
N THR A 649 19.78 -60.96 -66.48
CA THR A 649 20.50 -61.98 -67.22
C THR A 649 19.99 -63.36 -66.79
N GLU A 650 20.06 -64.34 -67.68
CA GLU A 650 19.58 -65.70 -67.48
C GLU A 650 20.12 -66.28 -66.16
N GLY A 651 19.21 -66.75 -65.31
CA GLY A 651 19.48 -67.29 -63.98
C GLY A 651 19.39 -66.29 -62.83
N GLU A 652 19.20 -64.98 -63.08
CA GLU A 652 18.98 -64.01 -61.99
C GLU A 652 17.59 -64.12 -61.35
N ASN A 653 17.47 -63.78 -60.07
CA ASN A 653 16.18 -63.62 -59.39
C ASN A 653 15.63 -62.20 -59.58
N PHE A 654 14.31 -62.06 -59.60
CA PHE A 654 13.58 -60.81 -59.63
C PHE A 654 13.90 -59.97 -58.39
N ASP A 655 14.30 -58.73 -58.63
CA ASP A 655 14.64 -57.78 -57.58
C ASP A 655 13.47 -56.81 -57.38
N ALA A 656 12.74 -56.98 -56.28
CA ALA A 656 11.63 -56.11 -55.91
C ALA A 656 12.08 -54.77 -55.31
N THR A 657 13.39 -54.48 -55.23
CA THR A 657 13.93 -53.26 -54.61
C THR A 657 13.40 -52.01 -55.31
N GLY A 658 12.77 -51.14 -54.51
CA GLY A 658 12.13 -49.90 -54.96
C GLY A 658 10.69 -50.08 -55.47
N MET A 659 10.16 -51.30 -55.50
CA MET A 659 8.77 -51.56 -55.87
C MET A 659 7.84 -51.15 -54.73
N VAL A 660 6.78 -50.41 -55.05
CA VAL A 660 5.70 -50.07 -54.11
C VAL A 660 4.41 -50.73 -54.56
N VAL A 661 3.78 -51.46 -53.64
CA VAL A 661 2.49 -52.10 -53.86
C VAL A 661 1.46 -51.48 -52.93
N THR A 662 0.34 -51.06 -53.50
CA THR A 662 -0.75 -50.41 -52.77
C THR A 662 -1.98 -51.30 -52.78
N ALA A 663 -2.52 -51.59 -51.60
CA ALA A 663 -3.83 -52.23 -51.40
C ALA A 663 -4.94 -51.18 -51.31
N THR A 664 -6.10 -51.48 -51.90
CA THR A 664 -7.32 -50.66 -51.78
C THR A 664 -8.39 -51.45 -51.04
N TYR A 665 -9.07 -50.79 -50.08
CA TYR A 665 -10.08 -51.41 -49.20
C TYR A 665 -11.51 -50.92 -49.52
N SER A 666 -12.51 -51.62 -48.97
CA SER A 666 -13.94 -51.38 -49.18
C SER A 666 -14.47 -50.05 -48.63
N ASN A 667 -13.66 -49.33 -47.85
CA ASN A 667 -13.93 -48.00 -47.32
C ASN A 667 -13.13 -46.92 -48.07
N ASP A 668 -12.67 -47.22 -49.28
CA ASP A 668 -11.86 -46.37 -50.17
C ASP A 668 -10.48 -45.95 -49.62
N THR A 669 -10.09 -46.47 -48.45
CA THR A 669 -8.74 -46.27 -47.92
C THR A 669 -7.73 -47.13 -48.67
N THR A 670 -6.47 -46.69 -48.66
CA THR A 670 -5.35 -47.44 -49.24
C THR A 670 -4.25 -47.66 -48.22
N ALA A 671 -3.48 -48.73 -48.39
CA ALA A 671 -2.29 -49.01 -47.59
C ALA A 671 -1.13 -49.49 -48.47
N ILE A 672 0.09 -49.09 -48.10
CA ILE A 672 1.30 -49.67 -48.68
C ILE A 672 1.48 -51.06 -48.06
N ILE A 673 1.57 -52.07 -48.91
CA ILE A 673 1.71 -53.47 -48.50
C ILE A 673 2.98 -54.08 -49.09
N THR A 674 3.42 -55.20 -48.52
CA THR A 674 4.53 -55.99 -49.08
C THR A 674 3.95 -57.14 -49.90
N GLY A 675 4.01 -57.02 -51.23
CA GLY A 675 3.57 -58.08 -52.14
C GLY A 675 4.64 -59.17 -52.29
N THR A 676 4.21 -60.40 -52.56
CA THR A 676 5.08 -61.56 -52.78
C THR A 676 5.25 -61.81 -54.27
N ALA A 677 6.48 -61.97 -54.75
CA ALA A 677 6.76 -62.31 -56.15
C ALA A 677 6.63 -63.82 -56.38
N ASP A 678 5.57 -64.26 -57.07
CA ASP A 678 5.19 -65.68 -57.13
C ASP A 678 6.04 -66.51 -58.11
N ASN A 679 6.56 -65.89 -59.17
CA ASN A 679 7.37 -66.52 -60.23
C ASN A 679 8.69 -65.77 -60.49
N GLY A 680 9.25 -65.14 -59.46
CA GLY A 680 10.45 -64.29 -59.56
C GLY A 680 11.79 -65.00 -59.43
N ASN A 681 11.86 -66.32 -59.28
CA ASN A 681 13.13 -67.03 -59.05
C ASN A 681 13.69 -67.63 -60.35
N SER A 682 15.01 -67.50 -60.57
CA SER A 682 15.76 -68.06 -61.71
C SER A 682 15.16 -67.74 -63.07
N LEU A 683 15.17 -66.45 -63.43
CA LEU A 683 14.57 -65.94 -64.66
C LEU A 683 15.24 -66.54 -65.91
N THR A 684 14.43 -67.09 -66.80
CA THR A 684 14.88 -67.70 -68.06
C THR A 684 14.65 -66.76 -69.24
N VAL A 685 15.49 -66.89 -70.28
CA VAL A 685 15.30 -66.16 -71.54
C VAL A 685 13.92 -66.49 -72.13
N GLY A 686 13.05 -65.48 -72.27
CA GLY A 686 11.65 -65.62 -72.73
C GLY A 686 10.56 -65.23 -71.73
N MET A 687 10.91 -64.95 -70.46
CA MET A 687 9.97 -64.39 -69.46
C MET A 687 9.79 -62.87 -69.63
N ASN A 688 8.53 -62.39 -69.60
CA ASN A 688 8.19 -60.98 -69.85
C ASN A 688 7.56 -60.24 -68.64
N SER A 689 7.14 -60.96 -67.58
CA SER A 689 6.60 -60.36 -66.35
C SER A 689 6.66 -61.31 -65.14
N VAL A 690 6.58 -60.74 -63.94
CA VAL A 690 6.49 -61.41 -62.64
C VAL A 690 5.14 -61.12 -61.98
N ASN A 691 4.50 -62.11 -61.36
CA ASN A 691 3.25 -61.97 -60.61
C ASN A 691 3.53 -61.53 -59.17
N ILE A 692 2.77 -60.55 -58.69
CA ILE A 692 2.84 -60.03 -57.33
C ILE A 692 1.52 -60.31 -56.61
N SER A 693 1.54 -61.03 -55.49
CA SER A 693 0.37 -61.40 -54.69
C SER A 693 0.36 -60.79 -53.28
N TYR A 694 -0.83 -60.56 -52.71
CA TYR A 694 -1.02 -60.17 -51.31
C TYR A 694 -2.31 -60.77 -50.75
N THR A 695 -2.24 -61.31 -49.54
CA THR A 695 -3.36 -61.95 -48.83
C THR A 695 -3.62 -61.26 -47.50
N GLU A 696 -4.85 -60.82 -47.28
CA GLU A 696 -5.29 -60.24 -46.00
C GLU A 696 -6.65 -60.81 -45.62
N ASN A 697 -6.78 -61.29 -44.38
CA ASN A 697 -8.01 -61.90 -43.84
C ASN A 697 -8.61 -63.00 -44.74
N GLY A 698 -7.75 -63.81 -45.37
CA GLY A 698 -8.14 -64.93 -46.25
C GLY A 698 -8.52 -64.53 -47.68
N VAL A 699 -8.47 -63.23 -48.02
CA VAL A 699 -8.71 -62.73 -49.39
C VAL A 699 -7.37 -62.45 -50.07
N THR A 700 -7.11 -63.09 -51.21
CA THR A 700 -5.87 -62.90 -51.99
C THR A 700 -6.13 -62.09 -53.26
N LYS A 701 -5.26 -61.13 -53.56
CA LYS A 701 -5.27 -60.34 -54.80
C LYS A 701 -3.90 -60.42 -55.48
N ILE A 702 -3.90 -60.41 -56.81
CA ILE A 702 -2.70 -60.59 -57.64
C ILE A 702 -2.64 -59.49 -58.71
N THR A 703 -1.44 -58.97 -58.98
CA THR A 703 -1.13 -58.03 -60.08
C THR A 703 0.19 -58.46 -60.75
N THR A 704 0.65 -57.80 -61.82
CA THR A 704 1.86 -58.20 -62.58
C THR A 704 2.86 -57.06 -62.78
N GLN A 705 4.15 -57.40 -62.86
CA GLN A 705 5.28 -56.48 -63.07
C GLN A 705 6.13 -56.92 -64.28
N PRO A 706 6.23 -56.12 -65.36
CA PRO A 706 7.05 -56.45 -66.55
C PRO A 706 8.57 -56.55 -66.30
N ILE A 707 9.28 -57.42 -67.05
CA ILE A 707 10.76 -57.67 -67.02
C ILE A 707 11.37 -58.08 -68.40
N ILE A 708 12.70 -58.06 -68.56
CA ILE A 708 13.49 -58.52 -69.75
C ILE A 708 14.68 -59.42 -69.33
N VAL A 709 15.07 -60.48 -70.07
CA VAL A 709 16.18 -61.44 -69.71
C VAL A 709 17.17 -61.77 -70.86
N ASN A 710 18.51 -61.65 -70.66
CA ASN A 710 19.63 -61.87 -71.64
C ASN A 710 20.56 -63.11 -71.34
N ALA A 711 21.49 -63.56 -72.23
CA ALA A 711 22.37 -64.77 -72.06
C ALA A 711 23.84 -64.52 -71.55
N LYS A 712 24.56 -65.56 -71.03
CA LYS A 712 25.91 -65.49 -70.36
C LYS A 712 27.16 -65.90 -71.19
N LYS A 713 28.40 -65.45 -70.85
CA LYS A 713 29.71 -65.63 -71.55
C LYS A 713 30.94 -65.89 -70.64
N LEU A 714 31.92 -66.76 -70.99
CA LEU A 714 33.11 -67.09 -70.17
C LEU A 714 34.10 -65.91 -70.07
N VAL A 715 34.53 -65.57 -68.86
CA VAL A 715 35.41 -64.41 -68.59
C VAL A 715 36.75 -64.82 -67.98
N SER A 716 36.77 -65.70 -66.99
CA SER A 716 38.01 -66.12 -66.30
C SER A 716 37.88 -67.53 -65.74
N ILE A 717 39.01 -68.15 -65.41
CA ILE A 717 39.04 -69.27 -64.47
C ILE A 717 39.78 -68.83 -63.21
N ALA A 718 39.37 -69.36 -62.07
CA ALA A 718 40.03 -69.16 -60.79
C ALA A 718 40.10 -70.49 -60.05
N ILE A 719 41.21 -70.77 -59.38
CA ILE A 719 41.24 -71.83 -58.37
C ILE A 719 40.41 -71.30 -57.20
N THR A 720 39.21 -71.84 -57.02
CA THR A 720 38.27 -71.43 -55.97
C THR A 720 38.44 -72.24 -54.70
N THR A 721 38.95 -73.46 -54.82
CA THR A 721 39.50 -74.21 -53.71
C THR A 721 40.92 -74.59 -54.07
N ALA A 722 41.88 -74.03 -53.35
CA ALA A 722 43.27 -74.45 -53.46
C ALA A 722 43.38 -75.96 -53.20
N PRO A 723 44.38 -76.65 -53.78
CA PRO A 723 44.64 -78.04 -53.44
C PRO A 723 44.79 -78.19 -51.92
N THR A 724 44.38 -79.33 -51.38
CA THR A 724 44.49 -79.59 -49.93
C THR A 724 45.91 -79.55 -49.42
N LYS A 725 46.88 -79.74 -50.33
CA LYS A 725 48.30 -79.57 -50.07
C LYS A 725 48.82 -78.37 -50.86
N THR A 726 49.10 -77.28 -50.15
CA THR A 726 49.74 -76.06 -50.69
C THR A 726 51.11 -75.81 -50.09
N GLU A 727 51.40 -76.41 -48.94
CA GLU A 727 52.73 -76.46 -48.39
C GLU A 727 53.35 -77.82 -48.66
N TYR A 728 54.49 -77.75 -49.32
CA TYR A 728 55.29 -78.93 -49.60
C TYR A 728 56.57 -78.77 -48.81
N VAL A 729 57.15 -79.89 -48.42
CA VAL A 729 58.57 -79.91 -48.07
C VAL A 729 59.32 -80.31 -49.33
N GLU A 730 60.56 -79.85 -49.47
CA GLU A 730 61.38 -80.12 -50.65
C GLU A 730 61.32 -81.62 -51.07
N GLY A 731 61.00 -81.92 -52.34
CA GLY A 731 60.98 -83.27 -52.95
C GLY A 731 59.60 -83.88 -53.27
N GLU A 732 58.48 -83.19 -53.02
CA GLU A 732 57.14 -83.75 -53.18
C GLU A 732 56.49 -83.46 -54.56
N ASN A 733 55.56 -84.31 -55.05
CA ASN A 733 54.76 -84.01 -56.26
C ASN A 733 53.58 -83.10 -55.91
N PHE A 734 53.19 -82.22 -56.84
CA PHE A 734 52.01 -81.38 -56.68
C PHE A 734 50.74 -82.24 -56.66
N ASP A 735 50.03 -82.16 -55.55
CA ASP A 735 48.81 -82.91 -55.31
C ASP A 735 47.61 -82.02 -55.64
N THR A 736 46.88 -82.39 -56.69
CA THR A 736 45.64 -81.69 -57.08
C THR A 736 44.44 -82.09 -56.22
N THR A 737 44.61 -83.00 -55.26
CA THR A 737 43.52 -83.50 -54.43
C THR A 737 42.86 -82.35 -53.67
N GLY A 738 41.54 -82.23 -53.88
CA GLY A 738 40.71 -81.19 -53.30
C GLY A 738 40.83 -79.81 -53.97
N MET A 739 41.63 -79.69 -55.03
CA MET A 739 41.65 -78.48 -55.85
C MET A 739 40.35 -78.39 -56.64
N VAL A 740 39.66 -77.26 -56.50
CA VAL A 740 38.43 -76.94 -57.24
C VAL A 740 38.68 -75.65 -57.99
N ILE A 741 38.28 -75.64 -59.24
CA ILE A 741 38.55 -74.55 -60.15
C ILE A 741 37.24 -74.19 -60.75
N THR A 742 36.99 -72.90 -60.82
CA THR A 742 35.70 -72.38 -61.22
C THR A 742 35.90 -71.39 -62.33
N ALA A 743 35.18 -71.63 -63.42
CA ALA A 743 35.00 -70.71 -64.51
C ALA A 743 33.97 -69.65 -64.09
N THR A 744 34.32 -68.38 -64.25
CA THR A 744 33.43 -67.24 -64.01
C THR A 744 32.97 -66.66 -65.34
N TYR A 745 31.66 -66.43 -65.45
CA TYR A 745 31.02 -65.84 -66.61
C TYR A 745 30.69 -64.36 -66.37
N ASN A 746 30.42 -63.60 -67.43
CA ASN A 746 30.17 -62.16 -67.42
C ASN A 746 28.94 -61.73 -66.60
N ASN A 747 28.04 -62.66 -66.29
CA ASN A 747 26.87 -62.44 -65.45
C ASN A 747 27.14 -62.73 -63.96
N GLY A 748 28.40 -62.97 -63.59
CA GLY A 748 28.81 -63.29 -62.21
C GLY A 748 28.51 -64.72 -61.78
N MET A 749 27.82 -65.52 -62.61
CA MET A 749 27.69 -66.95 -62.33
C MET A 749 29.05 -67.63 -62.45
N THR A 750 29.22 -68.69 -61.67
CA THR A 750 30.45 -69.46 -61.62
C THR A 750 30.13 -70.97 -61.76
N ALA A 751 31.00 -71.74 -62.40
CA ALA A 751 30.84 -73.19 -62.57
C ALA A 751 32.15 -73.95 -62.34
N VAL A 752 32.09 -75.06 -61.61
CA VAL A 752 33.26 -75.90 -61.32
C VAL A 752 33.68 -76.70 -62.55
N ILE A 753 34.98 -76.77 -62.83
CA ILE A 753 35.58 -77.38 -64.03
C ILE A 753 36.70 -78.39 -63.68
N LEU A 754 37.04 -79.30 -64.61
CA LEU A 754 38.11 -80.31 -64.50
C LEU A 754 39.17 -80.07 -65.59
N GLU A 755 40.47 -80.23 -65.27
CA GLU A 755 41.58 -79.70 -66.10
C GLU A 755 42.86 -80.55 -66.16
N THR A 756 43.90 -80.03 -66.83
CA THR A 756 45.24 -80.65 -66.99
C THR A 756 46.32 -79.80 -66.28
N VAL A 757 47.14 -80.40 -65.40
CA VAL A 757 48.27 -79.73 -64.75
C VAL A 757 49.54 -79.89 -65.58
N ASN A 758 50.23 -78.79 -65.86
CA ASN A 758 51.28 -78.77 -66.89
C ASN A 758 52.71 -79.05 -66.35
N ASP A 759 53.01 -78.78 -65.08
CA ASP A 759 54.39 -78.78 -64.51
C ASP A 759 54.51 -79.21 -63.03
N GLY A 760 53.64 -80.12 -62.57
CA GLY A 760 53.47 -80.48 -61.15
C GLY A 760 54.24 -81.70 -60.59
N SER A 761 55.34 -82.16 -61.19
CA SER A 761 56.08 -83.33 -60.68
C SER A 761 57.46 -82.97 -60.11
N ASN A 762 57.80 -83.52 -58.94
CA ASN A 762 59.09 -83.43 -58.23
C ASN A 762 59.50 -81.99 -57.81
N LEU A 763 58.77 -81.38 -56.87
CA LEU A 763 58.90 -79.97 -56.47
C LEU A 763 60.17 -79.69 -55.62
N ALA A 764 60.93 -78.65 -55.98
CA ALA A 764 62.19 -78.26 -55.33
C ALA A 764 61.99 -77.23 -54.19
N ALA A 765 62.92 -77.13 -53.23
CA ALA A 765 62.90 -76.07 -52.22
C ALA A 765 62.90 -74.69 -52.89
N GLY A 766 61.95 -73.83 -52.51
CA GLY A 766 61.75 -72.53 -53.15
C GLY A 766 60.94 -72.57 -54.46
N THR A 767 60.40 -73.71 -54.89
CA THR A 767 59.33 -73.70 -55.91
C THR A 767 58.11 -72.97 -55.35
N THR A 768 57.63 -71.92 -56.03
CA THR A 768 56.54 -71.08 -55.52
C THR A 768 55.19 -71.28 -56.21
N SER A 769 55.13 -72.05 -57.31
CA SER A 769 53.88 -72.22 -58.07
C SER A 769 53.92 -73.36 -59.11
N VAL A 770 52.73 -73.80 -59.54
CA VAL A 770 52.45 -74.77 -60.64
C VAL A 770 51.36 -74.19 -61.57
N ALA A 771 51.45 -74.38 -62.88
CA ALA A 771 50.57 -73.80 -63.89
C ALA A 771 49.40 -74.70 -64.35
N ILE A 772 48.26 -74.06 -64.61
CA ILE A 772 46.92 -74.65 -64.72
C ILE A 772 46.08 -73.96 -65.84
N SER A 773 45.33 -74.68 -66.71
CA SER A 773 44.59 -74.08 -67.86
C SER A 773 43.25 -74.74 -68.29
N TYR A 774 42.26 -73.95 -68.78
CA TYR A 774 40.92 -74.38 -69.30
C TYR A 774 40.33 -73.52 -70.45
N THR A 775 39.48 -74.11 -71.32
CA THR A 775 38.89 -73.48 -72.52
C THR A 775 37.37 -73.76 -72.69
N GLU A 776 36.53 -72.73 -72.89
CA GLU A 776 35.08 -72.87 -73.23
C GLU A 776 34.59 -71.75 -74.16
N GLY A 777 33.67 -72.07 -75.09
CA GLY A 777 33.08 -71.09 -76.01
C GLY A 777 34.08 -70.40 -76.94
N GLY A 778 35.23 -71.03 -77.20
CA GLY A 778 36.33 -70.49 -78.01
C GLY A 778 37.34 -69.62 -77.26
N THR A 779 37.21 -69.46 -75.93
CA THR A 779 38.12 -68.64 -75.09
C THR A 779 38.91 -69.53 -74.12
N THR A 780 40.25 -69.39 -74.06
CA THR A 780 41.14 -70.14 -73.14
C THR A 780 41.68 -69.24 -72.03
N GLN A 781 41.75 -69.75 -70.80
CA GLN A 781 42.29 -69.07 -69.64
C GLN A 781 43.31 -69.96 -68.90
N THR A 782 44.36 -69.36 -68.33
CA THR A 782 45.44 -70.05 -67.60
C THR A 782 45.73 -69.30 -66.30
N ILE A 783 45.95 -70.03 -65.21
CA ILE A 783 46.24 -69.51 -63.87
C ILE A 783 47.39 -70.29 -63.22
N LEU A 784 48.03 -69.71 -62.21
CA LEU A 784 49.11 -70.35 -61.44
C LEU A 784 48.58 -70.69 -60.05
N GLN A 785 48.69 -71.95 -59.61
CA GLN A 785 48.49 -72.30 -58.21
C GLN A 785 49.77 -72.04 -57.45
N SER A 786 49.71 -71.13 -56.48
CA SER A 786 50.84 -70.88 -55.58
C SER A 786 51.02 -72.07 -54.64
N ILE A 787 52.26 -72.52 -54.52
CA ILE A 787 52.68 -73.53 -53.55
C ILE A 787 53.83 -72.96 -52.76
N THR A 788 53.96 -73.32 -51.50
CA THR A 788 55.08 -72.87 -50.69
C THR A 788 55.86 -74.09 -50.27
N VAL A 789 57.09 -74.18 -50.77
CA VAL A 789 58.04 -75.15 -50.24
C VAL A 789 58.79 -74.46 -49.08
N SER A 790 58.28 -74.63 -47.84
CA SER A 790 58.37 -73.61 -46.77
C SER A 790 59.44 -73.82 -45.68
N SER A 791 59.66 -72.75 -44.85
CA SER A 791 60.33 -72.80 -43.53
C SER A 791 59.87 -71.80 -42.39
N LYS A 792 58.57 -71.47 -42.13
CA LYS A 792 57.90 -70.91 -40.85
C LYS A 792 58.17 -69.46 -40.17
N SER A 793 57.18 -68.80 -39.42
CA SER A 793 56.76 -67.31 -39.19
C SER A 793 57.06 -66.40 -37.87
N LEU A 794 56.54 -65.10 -37.67
CA LEU A 794 57.08 -63.92 -36.84
C LEU A 794 56.20 -62.95 -35.90
N GLU A 795 56.84 -62.36 -34.84
CA GLU A 795 56.42 -61.32 -33.83
C GLU A 795 57.39 -60.10 -33.76
N GLN A 796 57.08 -58.95 -33.10
CA GLN A 796 58.03 -57.82 -32.92
C GLN A 796 58.16 -57.31 -31.47
N ALA A 797 59.40 -57.31 -30.97
CA ALA A 797 59.79 -56.97 -29.60
C ALA A 797 60.80 -55.81 -29.56
N LEU A 798 60.77 -55.04 -28.48
CA LEU A 798 61.68 -53.93 -28.20
C LEU A 798 62.26 -54.09 -26.80
N ASP A 799 63.57 -54.31 -26.72
CA ASP A 799 64.29 -54.42 -25.45
C ASP A 799 64.99 -53.10 -25.13
N LEU A 800 64.88 -52.66 -23.87
CA LEU A 800 65.48 -51.43 -23.38
C LEU A 800 66.25 -51.69 -22.08
N ASN A 801 67.47 -51.19 -21.99
CA ASN A 801 68.20 -51.14 -20.74
C ASN A 801 67.72 -49.94 -19.90
N CYS A 802 67.33 -50.22 -18.66
CA CYS A 802 66.87 -49.24 -17.69
C CYS A 802 67.79 -49.18 -16.46
N VAL A 803 67.73 -48.09 -15.70
CA VAL A 803 68.55 -47.89 -14.48
C VAL A 803 67.61 -47.64 -13.30
N GLN A 804 67.80 -48.40 -12.22
CA GLN A 804 66.89 -48.45 -11.07
C GLN A 804 66.63 -47.05 -10.50
N GLY A 805 65.36 -46.76 -10.27
CA GLY A 805 64.89 -45.50 -9.72
C GLY A 805 64.78 -44.36 -10.74
N LYS A 806 65.27 -44.52 -11.97
CA LYS A 806 65.09 -43.54 -13.05
C LYS A 806 63.76 -43.73 -13.77
N GLU A 807 63.20 -42.62 -14.22
CA GLU A 807 61.99 -42.62 -15.04
C GLU A 807 62.36 -42.88 -16.51
N LEU A 808 61.62 -43.77 -17.16
CA LEU A 808 61.67 -44.03 -18.60
C LEU A 808 60.42 -43.47 -19.26
N LEU A 809 60.61 -42.75 -20.36
CA LEU A 809 59.54 -42.37 -21.27
C LEU A 809 59.60 -43.31 -22.46
N VAL A 810 58.55 -44.10 -22.65
CA VAL A 810 58.44 -45.09 -23.70
C VAL A 810 57.43 -44.58 -24.72
N PRO A 811 57.90 -43.97 -25.82
CA PRO A 811 57.04 -43.53 -26.89
C PRO A 811 56.54 -44.74 -27.68
N PHE A 812 55.23 -44.85 -27.81
CA PHE A 812 54.60 -45.77 -28.73
C PHE A 812 54.54 -45.10 -30.10
N TYR A 813 55.54 -45.37 -30.94
CA TYR A 813 55.68 -44.78 -32.27
C TYR A 813 55.03 -45.67 -33.32
N VAL A 814 54.26 -45.07 -34.23
CA VAL A 814 53.81 -45.76 -35.44
C VAL A 814 54.35 -45.04 -36.66
N MET A 815 54.91 -45.80 -37.61
CA MET A 815 55.40 -45.30 -38.89
C MET A 815 54.39 -45.57 -39.99
N GLY A 816 54.11 -44.52 -40.77
CA GLY A 816 53.30 -44.62 -41.97
C GLY A 816 51.84 -44.94 -41.71
N ALA A 817 51.35 -44.70 -40.50
CA ALA A 817 49.98 -45.03 -40.18
C ALA A 817 49.03 -44.10 -40.93
N SER A 818 48.22 -44.69 -41.78
CA SER A 818 47.15 -44.02 -42.51
C SER A 818 45.83 -44.02 -41.72
N HIS A 819 45.70 -44.83 -40.65
CA HIS A 819 44.55 -44.88 -39.76
C HIS A 819 44.95 -45.19 -38.31
N LEU A 820 44.56 -44.33 -37.38
CA LEU A 820 44.80 -44.48 -35.95
C LEU A 820 43.62 -43.99 -35.10
N ASN A 821 42.43 -43.83 -35.69
CA ASN A 821 41.20 -43.74 -34.91
C ASN A 821 40.80 -45.16 -34.52
N ASP A 822 40.53 -45.40 -33.26
CA ASP A 822 40.05 -46.67 -32.72
C ASP A 822 40.98 -47.89 -32.86
N VAL A 823 42.27 -47.71 -33.17
CA VAL A 823 43.23 -48.84 -33.19
C VAL A 823 43.63 -49.22 -31.77
N VAL A 824 43.55 -50.51 -31.46
CA VAL A 824 43.89 -51.07 -30.16
C VAL A 824 45.31 -51.62 -30.19
N PHE A 825 46.20 -50.96 -29.47
CA PHE A 825 47.54 -51.49 -29.27
C PHE A 825 47.61 -52.21 -27.94
N THR A 826 48.24 -53.39 -27.96
CA THR A 826 48.62 -54.08 -26.73
C THR A 826 50.10 -53.87 -26.52
N LEU A 827 50.43 -53.05 -25.53
CA LEU A 827 51.79 -52.96 -25.04
C LEU A 827 51.94 -53.91 -23.86
N GLN A 828 52.70 -54.97 -24.07
CA GLN A 828 53.12 -55.84 -22.98
C GLN A 828 54.48 -55.37 -22.50
N TYR A 829 54.65 -55.30 -21.19
CA TYR A 829 55.89 -54.91 -20.54
C TYR A 829 56.08 -55.72 -19.25
N GLU A 830 57.29 -55.69 -18.72
CA GLU A 830 57.60 -56.47 -17.52
C GLU A 830 57.29 -55.67 -16.25
N ALA A 831 56.08 -55.84 -15.69
CA ALA A 831 55.63 -55.11 -14.49
C ALA A 831 56.48 -55.32 -13.22
N ALA A 832 57.25 -56.41 -13.18
CA ALA A 832 58.24 -56.63 -12.14
C ALA A 832 59.41 -55.63 -12.23
N ASN A 833 59.76 -55.24 -13.45
CA ASN A 833 60.90 -54.39 -13.76
C ASN A 833 60.52 -52.92 -13.89
N LEU A 834 59.24 -52.65 -14.19
CA LEU A 834 58.74 -51.31 -14.43
C LEU A 834 57.48 -51.01 -13.62
N GLU A 835 57.41 -49.79 -13.10
CA GLU A 835 56.21 -49.21 -12.49
C GLU A 835 55.63 -48.17 -13.43
N VAL A 836 54.35 -48.23 -13.84
CA VAL A 836 53.79 -47.11 -14.60
C VAL A 836 53.61 -45.92 -13.65
N ILE A 837 54.27 -44.83 -14.00
CA ILE A 837 54.13 -43.56 -13.33
C ILE A 837 53.02 -42.77 -14.00
N ASP A 838 52.92 -42.77 -15.34
CA ASP A 838 51.95 -41.94 -16.07
C ASP A 838 51.51 -42.68 -17.34
N LEU A 839 50.20 -42.87 -17.51
CA LEU A 839 49.63 -43.61 -18.63
C LEU A 839 49.54 -42.76 -19.89
N VAL A 840 49.45 -41.44 -19.74
CA VAL A 840 49.45 -40.49 -20.85
C VAL A 840 50.26 -39.27 -20.43
N SER A 841 51.59 -39.33 -20.59
CA SER A 841 52.48 -38.26 -20.12
C SER A 841 52.45 -36.98 -20.99
N GLN A 842 51.40 -36.80 -21.80
CA GLN A 842 51.23 -35.71 -22.76
C GLN A 842 50.35 -34.57 -22.22
N THR A 843 49.70 -34.73 -21.06
CA THR A 843 48.96 -33.66 -20.38
C THR A 843 49.77 -33.07 -19.21
N LYS A 844 49.36 -31.91 -18.68
CA LYS A 844 50.01 -31.28 -17.52
C LYS A 844 49.66 -31.97 -16.19
N LYS A 845 48.52 -32.67 -16.13
CA LYS A 845 48.10 -33.45 -14.96
C LYS A 845 48.54 -34.89 -15.18
N LYS A 846 49.01 -35.53 -14.12
CA LYS A 846 49.44 -36.93 -14.18
C LYS A 846 48.22 -37.85 -14.37
N GLU A 847 48.20 -38.65 -15.43
CA GLU A 847 47.07 -39.49 -15.83
C GLU A 847 47.33 -40.95 -15.44
N ILE A 848 46.66 -41.44 -14.39
CA ILE A 848 46.83 -42.82 -13.88
C ILE A 848 45.51 -43.60 -13.79
N SER A 849 44.42 -43.02 -14.30
CA SER A 849 43.08 -43.62 -14.33
C SER A 849 42.71 -44.09 -15.74
N ILE A 850 41.98 -45.20 -15.80
CA ILE A 850 41.32 -45.69 -17.02
C ILE A 850 40.25 -44.70 -17.45
N GLY A 851 40.06 -44.56 -18.76
CA GLY A 851 39.08 -43.66 -19.36
C GLY A 851 39.71 -42.60 -20.25
N ILE A 852 38.89 -41.61 -20.61
CA ILE A 852 39.23 -40.58 -21.59
C ILE A 852 40.15 -39.55 -20.95
N VAL A 853 41.33 -39.37 -21.55
CA VAL A 853 42.26 -38.32 -21.15
C VAL A 853 41.95 -37.06 -21.94
N ASN A 854 41.25 -36.13 -21.30
CA ASN A 854 40.74 -34.90 -21.91
C ASN A 854 41.86 -34.12 -22.64
N GLY A 855 41.65 -33.87 -23.94
CA GLY A 855 42.54 -33.08 -24.80
C GLY A 855 43.64 -33.87 -25.54
N THR A 856 43.71 -35.21 -25.44
CA THR A 856 44.78 -36.02 -26.08
C THR A 856 44.32 -36.94 -27.20
N GLY A 857 43.02 -37.23 -27.28
CA GLY A 857 42.51 -38.27 -28.17
C GLY A 857 42.90 -39.68 -27.72
N ILE A 858 43.33 -39.90 -26.48
CA ILE A 858 43.66 -41.22 -25.96
C ILE A 858 42.64 -41.63 -24.92
N GLU A 859 42.18 -42.87 -25.03
CA GLU A 859 41.40 -43.54 -24.02
C GLU A 859 42.20 -44.75 -23.53
N ILE A 860 42.57 -44.75 -22.26
CA ILE A 860 43.17 -45.95 -21.67
C ILE A 860 42.03 -46.93 -21.42
N LEU A 861 42.07 -48.08 -22.10
CA LEU A 861 41.03 -49.11 -22.05
C LEU A 861 41.23 -50.03 -20.85
N SER A 862 42.46 -50.45 -20.64
CA SER A 862 42.83 -51.21 -19.46
C SER A 862 44.26 -50.89 -19.05
N TYR A 863 44.45 -50.84 -17.74
CA TYR A 863 45.75 -50.76 -17.15
C TYR A 863 45.86 -51.78 -16.02
N THR A 864 46.65 -52.82 -16.27
CA THR A 864 47.03 -53.83 -15.28
C THR A 864 48.54 -53.97 -15.27
N PRO A 865 49.17 -54.43 -14.18
CA PRO A 865 50.61 -54.65 -14.16
C PRO A 865 51.04 -55.57 -15.33
N GLY A 866 51.86 -55.02 -16.23
CA GLY A 866 52.48 -55.72 -17.35
C GLY A 866 51.74 -55.61 -18.69
N GLU A 867 50.53 -55.05 -18.69
CA GLU A 867 49.80 -54.81 -19.94
C GLU A 867 49.05 -53.49 -19.87
N ILE A 868 49.27 -52.66 -20.90
CA ILE A 868 48.47 -51.49 -21.15
C ILE A 868 47.80 -51.67 -22.50
N LYS A 869 46.47 -51.58 -22.49
CA LYS A 869 45.69 -51.42 -23.70
C LYS A 869 45.13 -50.02 -23.72
N PHE A 870 45.43 -49.35 -24.82
CA PHE A 870 44.97 -48.01 -25.04
C PHE A 870 44.43 -47.92 -26.46
N ARG A 871 43.36 -47.16 -26.53
CA ARG A 871 42.76 -46.76 -27.78
C ARG A 871 43.29 -45.39 -28.11
N VAL A 872 43.74 -45.26 -29.33
CA VAL A 872 44.06 -43.96 -29.89
C VAL A 872 42.88 -43.54 -30.75
N ASN A 873 42.40 -42.34 -30.52
CA ASN A 873 41.50 -41.59 -31.36
C ASN A 873 42.23 -40.35 -31.84
N LYS A 874 43.18 -40.59 -32.75
CA LYS A 874 43.96 -39.56 -33.40
C LYS A 874 43.49 -39.43 -34.82
N GLU A 875 42.80 -38.31 -35.05
CA GLU A 875 42.44 -37.90 -36.37
C GLU A 875 43.71 -37.55 -37.15
N ILE A 876 43.89 -38.25 -38.27
CA ILE A 876 44.97 -38.02 -39.22
C ILE A 876 44.32 -37.43 -40.44
N VAL A 877 44.93 -36.38 -40.98
CA VAL A 877 44.48 -35.83 -42.26
C VAL A 877 44.63 -36.90 -43.31
N ASN A 878 43.52 -37.31 -43.87
CA ASN A 878 43.52 -38.35 -44.87
C ASN A 878 44.44 -37.99 -46.06
N GLY A 879 45.00 -39.00 -46.71
CA GLY A 879 46.02 -38.81 -47.75
C GLY A 879 47.36 -38.30 -47.22
N LYS A 880 47.46 -38.00 -45.93
CA LYS A 880 48.72 -38.04 -45.21
C LYS A 880 48.74 -39.30 -44.38
N THR A 881 49.88 -39.98 -44.44
CA THR A 881 50.23 -40.86 -43.35
C THR A 881 50.65 -39.99 -42.19
N TRP A 882 50.26 -40.42 -41.01
CA TRP A 882 50.78 -39.88 -39.78
C TRP A 882 51.78 -40.88 -39.24
N SER A 883 52.98 -40.37 -39.03
CA SER A 883 53.98 -41.09 -38.27
C SER A 883 54.24 -40.27 -37.03
N GLY A 884 54.28 -40.92 -35.88
CA GLY A 884 54.52 -40.20 -34.65
C GLY A 884 54.24 -41.03 -33.42
N ASN A 885 54.50 -40.37 -32.29
CA ASN A 885 54.20 -40.91 -30.97
C ASN A 885 52.71 -40.82 -30.72
N LEU A 886 52.08 -41.99 -30.74
CA LEU A 886 50.68 -42.14 -30.41
C LEU A 886 50.46 -41.83 -28.95
N ASN A 887 51.22 -42.53 -28.12
CA ASN A 887 51.26 -42.30 -26.70
C ASN A 887 52.72 -42.27 -26.22
N ILE A 888 52.95 -41.65 -25.08
CA ILE A 888 54.20 -41.79 -24.33
C ILE A 888 53.83 -42.28 -22.94
N PHE A 889 54.24 -43.50 -22.66
CA PHE A 889 54.07 -44.10 -21.35
C PHE A 889 55.26 -43.75 -20.48
N LYS A 890 55.01 -43.34 -19.25
CA LYS A 890 56.08 -43.07 -18.30
C LYS A 890 56.16 -44.21 -17.31
N PHE A 891 57.32 -44.85 -17.26
CA PHE A 891 57.62 -45.90 -16.31
C PHE A 891 58.71 -45.45 -15.34
N LYS A 892 58.75 -46.06 -14.16
CA LYS A 892 59.92 -46.05 -13.27
C LYS A 892 60.58 -47.40 -13.40
N ALA A 893 61.87 -47.40 -13.67
CA ALA A 893 62.64 -48.62 -13.58
C ALA A 893 62.71 -49.03 -12.10
N LYS A 894 62.14 -50.19 -11.78
CA LYS A 894 62.31 -50.86 -10.49
C LYS A 894 63.66 -51.58 -10.42
N ILE A 895 64.35 -51.74 -11.54
CA ILE A 895 65.64 -52.42 -11.65
C ILE A 895 66.65 -51.61 -12.48
N THR A 896 67.93 -51.94 -12.36
CA THR A 896 68.96 -51.57 -13.34
C THR A 896 69.21 -52.80 -14.21
N GLY A 897 68.80 -52.77 -15.47
CA GLY A 897 68.94 -53.90 -16.40
C GLY A 897 67.98 -53.80 -17.59
N ASN A 898 67.97 -54.82 -18.43
CA ASN A 898 67.04 -54.89 -19.56
C ASN A 898 65.61 -55.12 -19.10
N THR A 899 64.69 -54.47 -19.79
CA THR A 899 63.26 -54.74 -19.75
C THR A 899 62.76 -54.77 -21.18
N SER A 900 61.80 -55.63 -21.45
CA SER A 900 61.28 -55.83 -22.79
C SER A 900 59.86 -55.29 -22.91
N PHE A 901 59.57 -54.82 -24.11
CA PHE A 901 58.25 -54.42 -24.54
C PHE A 901 57.90 -55.22 -25.78
N ILE A 902 56.79 -55.95 -25.74
CA ILE A 902 56.28 -56.61 -26.94
C ILE A 902 55.06 -55.84 -27.39
N THR A 903 55.14 -55.37 -28.62
CA THR A 903 54.04 -54.69 -29.26
C THR A 903 53.38 -55.69 -30.18
N LYS A 904 52.19 -56.13 -29.79
CA LYS A 904 51.32 -56.85 -30.70
C LYS A 904 50.28 -55.85 -31.16
N TYR A 905 50.18 -55.73 -32.47
CA TYR A 905 49.10 -55.00 -33.10
C TYR A 905 48.31 -55.99 -33.93
N ASN A 906 47.00 -55.85 -33.82
CA ASN A 906 46.01 -56.58 -34.60
C ASN A 906 45.12 -55.57 -35.30
#